data_AF-A0A8H3AIZ7-F1
#
_entry.id   AF-A0A8H3AIZ7-F1
#
_cell.length_a   1.000
_cell.length_b   1.000
_cell.length_c   1.000
_cell.angle_alpha   90.00
_cell.angle_beta   90.00
_cell.angle_gamma   90.00
#
_symmetry.space_group_name_H-M   'P 1'
#
loop_
_entity.id
_entity.type
_entity.pdbx_description
1 polymer ?
#
loop_
_entity_poly.entity_id
_entity_poly.type
_entity_poly.pdbx_seq_one_letter_code
_entity_poly.pdbx_strand_id
1 'polypeptide(L)'
;MSDSPPGCPLTTILYEPKEGFYLLERHYGRLDSAAKELFAGCDAVPSFEGFTEALWECVGILGLAIRQRVRVVLGRDHRFHITATRLPKIEPSPLPLRLDTVSTPMAPLAAHKSTARKVYEVAHARVHADYSSTGPSCDRPFDVLMWNPSGDITETSIANFAVYLRGPELLSAVPNWTRSPRELTRGIYVTPSLSKGLIAGVMRAELLENGTIVEGTITKEDVLRYAKSPDSYAMVCFNAVRGVYSVYFMDTQPEPQQTSVGCSKDEDQGYSAPRNHNVPAPPLHFDTRTNHSTPDTTPNLTPVSSSLLSSPSSRGQRYWDLDFIPGSLSPSADHVPLTQFSWRRGVIIDCYDSYTNNLLQLFEQDCQSPNASPNFDAILSAHVAVLRADQISWPEFRSQILPHLDFVILSPGPGSPHVPADIGVGGDLLLAMTSGNLAIQPIPVLGICLGHQALAALSGGKVVHAGELVHGRTVPIQHNGAGIFQGLDPAHFLRMVRYNSLTVDPAALPSQLDVIATNPDDGEVMGLQHKTLPLYSVQFHPESICSRRSDSGIDAGKQIIHNFMSIVDDFWATNGRPQRLPLPLDIRKLCVLNTIDSGLDESQPAELVVKTVHRGPIYSVRRHDIGSLIPSFARSRLDLVFEATIYSSNSPSFWLDSAAAAPGDNFARFSYMGPTSLDYCISYDLASDRVTYGSENHIQLEKEDTFWHWMDRIQSDLASLVQLEEGPEGLQCGFVGYFGYEMKAGALPGYHRASLNNSSVSHAPDAQFMFADRLIAYDHWNKTWTALGLVRNQPESHDRSLFEQETGLQVGMSDSDFTNWVGDLKQKLIHLANSGEPALPSSQTDPLPLSFTYDSTPDAYKSAIKTCQSQIAEGNSYELCLTGQYTASAREHNLDYWAIYKHFRTQNPATHAAFISFPATQTTIMSCSPELFIRFDGANGRQAVMKPIKGTLKRSKCRCGGLCKLPACGSRKAECDAERFKIDEERVRAFVNDPKETAENLMIADLIRANLIEFCGASSVDVPKLFALETYENVYSLVSTITGELIPSVGTVEGVRRCFPPGSMTGAPKLRSVQILDGLETSSRRGIYSGCLGFLSLNNRAVFSVVIRTLIAHRDQLTYGAGGAITWLSDVNGEWDEVVVKARSVLKDRVAKSG
;
A
#
# COMPACT_ATOMS: atom_id res chain seq x y z
N MET A 1 10.47 -28.26 0.04
CA MET A 1 9.96 -29.63 -0.23
C MET A 1 10.00 -29.86 -1.74
N SER A 2 9.98 -31.12 -2.20
CA SER A 2 10.48 -31.48 -3.53
C SER A 2 9.71 -32.64 -4.17
N ASP A 3 8.40 -32.43 -4.37
CA ASP A 3 7.57 -33.33 -5.14
C ASP A 3 7.30 -32.75 -6.53
N SER A 4 7.47 -33.58 -7.55
CA SER A 4 7.19 -33.25 -8.95
C SER A 4 6.79 -34.56 -9.61
N PRO A 5 5.63 -34.66 -10.28
CA PRO A 5 5.15 -35.94 -10.78
C PRO A 5 6.17 -36.62 -11.71
N PRO A 6 6.49 -37.90 -11.52
CA PRO A 6 7.48 -38.58 -12.34
C PRO A 6 7.01 -38.68 -13.79
N GLY A 7 7.83 -38.18 -14.73
CA GLY A 7 7.54 -38.20 -16.16
C GLY A 7 6.83 -36.95 -16.70
N CYS A 8 6.97 -35.79 -16.06
CA CYS A 8 6.55 -34.49 -16.60
C CYS A 8 7.75 -33.65 -17.11
N PRO A 9 7.63 -32.93 -18.25
CA PRO A 9 8.62 -31.97 -18.71
C PRO A 9 8.87 -30.85 -17.68
N LEU A 10 10.13 -30.39 -17.61
CA LEU A 10 10.57 -29.36 -16.67
C LEU A 10 11.59 -28.42 -17.31
N THR A 11 11.49 -27.13 -17.02
CA THR A 11 12.55 -26.14 -17.29
C THR A 11 12.76 -25.23 -16.07
N THR A 12 13.92 -24.58 -15.99
CA THR A 12 14.21 -23.57 -14.96
C THR A 12 14.92 -22.39 -15.60
N ILE A 13 14.35 -21.20 -15.45
CA ILE A 13 14.67 -19.96 -16.16
C ILE A 13 15.20 -18.95 -15.14
N LEU A 14 16.11 -18.08 -15.57
CA LEU A 14 16.42 -16.84 -14.86
C LEU A 14 15.44 -15.75 -15.28
N TYR A 15 14.80 -15.12 -14.30
CA TYR A 15 14.24 -13.77 -14.44
C TYR A 15 15.22 -12.78 -13.81
N GLU A 16 15.75 -11.88 -14.62
CA GLU A 16 16.67 -10.82 -14.21
C GLU A 16 15.94 -9.47 -14.34
N PRO A 17 15.94 -8.59 -13.31
CA PRO A 17 15.24 -7.31 -13.40
C PRO A 17 15.81 -6.45 -14.55
N LYS A 18 14.93 -5.71 -15.22
CA LYS A 18 15.21 -4.90 -16.43
C LYS A 18 15.52 -5.71 -17.71
N GLU A 19 16.06 -6.93 -17.62
CA GLU A 19 16.35 -7.81 -18.79
C GLU A 19 15.25 -8.85 -19.09
N GLY A 20 14.49 -9.30 -18.08
CA GLY A 20 13.39 -10.26 -18.24
C GLY A 20 13.83 -11.73 -18.19
N PHE A 21 13.21 -12.58 -19.00
CA PHE A 21 13.44 -14.03 -18.99
C PHE A 21 14.59 -14.45 -19.91
N TYR A 22 15.69 -14.90 -19.31
CA TYR A 22 16.88 -15.31 -20.05
C TYR A 22 16.63 -16.56 -20.92
N LEU A 23 17.00 -16.50 -22.21
CA LEU A 23 16.88 -17.58 -23.20
C LEU A 23 15.46 -18.18 -23.34
N LEU A 24 14.42 -17.36 -23.14
CA LEU A 24 13.00 -17.77 -23.05
C LEU A 24 12.53 -18.73 -24.16
N GLU A 25 12.81 -18.41 -25.43
CA GLU A 25 12.43 -19.23 -26.59
C GLU A 25 13.05 -20.64 -26.54
N ARG A 26 14.34 -20.75 -26.16
CA ARG A 26 15.00 -22.05 -25.99
C ARG A 26 14.46 -22.82 -24.79
N HIS A 27 14.03 -22.13 -23.73
CA HIS A 27 13.35 -22.74 -22.59
C HIS A 27 11.98 -23.32 -22.97
N TYR A 28 11.23 -22.63 -23.84
CA TYR A 28 9.98 -23.13 -24.42
C TYR A 28 10.20 -24.30 -25.39
N GLY A 29 11.06 -24.15 -26.40
CA GLY A 29 11.34 -25.20 -27.39
C GLY A 29 11.87 -26.49 -26.76
N ARG A 30 12.61 -26.39 -25.65
CA ARG A 30 12.98 -27.55 -24.83
C ARG A 30 11.77 -28.22 -24.17
N LEU A 31 10.85 -27.46 -23.59
CA LEU A 31 9.63 -28.01 -22.97
C LEU A 31 8.75 -28.70 -24.01
N ASP A 32 8.54 -28.05 -25.15
CA ASP A 32 7.77 -28.57 -26.28
C ASP A 32 8.37 -29.88 -26.83
N SER A 33 9.68 -29.90 -27.11
CA SER A 33 10.37 -31.12 -27.56
C SER A 33 10.29 -32.26 -26.53
N ALA A 34 10.44 -31.96 -25.24
CA ALA A 34 10.32 -32.96 -24.18
C ALA A 34 8.86 -33.43 -23.98
N ALA A 35 7.88 -32.57 -24.20
CA ALA A 35 6.46 -32.93 -24.19
C ALA A 35 6.13 -33.88 -25.34
N LYS A 36 6.60 -33.59 -26.56
CA LYS A 36 6.40 -34.44 -27.75
C LYS A 36 7.00 -35.85 -27.59
N GLU A 37 8.11 -35.98 -26.87
CA GLU A 37 8.72 -37.28 -26.55
C GLU A 37 7.98 -38.02 -25.42
N LEU A 38 7.59 -37.32 -24.35
CA LEU A 38 7.04 -37.94 -23.13
C LEU A 38 5.51 -38.14 -23.16
N PHE A 39 4.78 -37.36 -23.97
CA PHE A 39 3.32 -37.36 -24.07
C PHE A 39 2.84 -37.81 -25.47
N ALA A 40 3.38 -38.92 -25.95
CA ALA A 40 3.10 -39.46 -27.28
C ALA A 40 1.58 -39.61 -27.56
N GLY A 41 1.07 -38.82 -28.51
CA GLY A 41 -0.33 -38.85 -28.96
C GLY A 41 -1.16 -37.59 -28.69
N CYS A 42 -0.59 -36.52 -28.13
CA CYS A 42 -1.29 -35.24 -27.92
C CYS A 42 -0.64 -34.07 -28.68
N ASP A 43 -1.42 -33.35 -29.50
CA ASP A 43 -0.94 -32.26 -30.38
C ASP A 43 -0.92 -30.85 -29.74
N ALA A 44 -1.21 -30.72 -28.44
CA ALA A 44 -1.37 -29.42 -27.76
C ALA A 44 -0.39 -29.22 -26.60
N VAL A 45 0.67 -28.45 -26.82
CA VAL A 45 1.36 -27.68 -25.77
C VAL A 45 0.77 -26.26 -25.82
N PRO A 46 0.51 -25.56 -24.69
CA PRO A 46 0.06 -24.17 -24.73
C PRO A 46 1.07 -23.30 -25.48
N SER A 47 0.59 -22.26 -26.19
CA SER A 47 1.43 -21.46 -27.08
C SER A 47 2.54 -20.68 -26.36
N PHE A 48 3.49 -20.16 -27.14
CA PHE A 48 4.61 -19.38 -26.60
C PHE A 48 4.15 -18.12 -25.86
N GLU A 49 3.06 -17.51 -26.31
CA GLU A 49 2.40 -16.37 -25.69
C GLU A 49 1.83 -16.76 -24.32
N GLY A 50 1.01 -17.81 -24.25
CA GLY A 50 0.43 -18.29 -22.98
C GLY A 50 1.48 -18.83 -21.99
N PHE A 51 2.61 -19.37 -22.49
CA PHE A 51 3.78 -19.69 -21.66
C PHE A 51 4.43 -18.43 -21.07
N THR A 52 4.54 -17.37 -21.88
CA THR A 52 5.13 -16.08 -21.48
C THR A 52 4.22 -15.33 -20.51
N GLU A 53 2.90 -15.32 -20.71
CA GLU A 53 1.92 -14.71 -19.81
C GLU A 53 1.95 -15.37 -18.42
N ALA A 54 1.85 -16.69 -18.34
CA ALA A 54 1.89 -17.43 -17.07
C ALA A 54 3.23 -17.24 -16.32
N LEU A 55 4.34 -17.08 -17.07
CA LEU A 55 5.64 -16.72 -16.49
C LEU A 55 5.62 -15.32 -15.85
N TRP A 56 5.10 -14.31 -16.55
CA TRP A 56 4.96 -12.93 -16.03
C TRP A 56 4.02 -12.85 -14.82
N GLU A 57 2.89 -13.57 -14.85
CA GLU A 57 1.98 -13.70 -13.70
C GLU A 57 2.72 -14.23 -12.46
N CYS A 58 3.51 -15.30 -12.62
CA CYS A 58 4.21 -15.94 -11.51
C CYS A 58 5.34 -15.07 -10.91
N VAL A 59 6.08 -14.31 -11.73
CA VAL A 59 7.12 -13.38 -11.20
C VAL A 59 6.53 -12.09 -10.62
N GLY A 60 5.34 -11.68 -11.08
CA GLY A 60 4.62 -10.54 -10.53
C GLY A 60 4.25 -10.72 -9.05
N ILE A 61 3.78 -11.92 -8.69
CA ILE A 61 3.46 -12.31 -7.30
C ILE A 61 4.65 -12.14 -6.35
N LEU A 62 5.88 -12.24 -6.85
CA LEU A 62 7.13 -12.18 -6.09
C LEU A 62 7.91 -10.86 -6.26
N GLY A 63 7.30 -9.84 -6.88
CA GLY A 63 7.91 -8.53 -7.11
C GLY A 63 8.83 -8.50 -8.34
N LEU A 64 8.46 -7.72 -9.35
CA LEU A 64 9.23 -7.62 -10.61
C LEU A 64 10.62 -6.97 -10.44
N ALA A 65 10.87 -6.31 -9.31
CA ALA A 65 12.19 -5.80 -8.94
C ALA A 65 13.16 -6.89 -8.46
N ILE A 66 12.65 -8.07 -8.09
CA ILE A 66 13.44 -9.14 -7.50
C ILE A 66 14.01 -10.04 -8.60
N ARG A 67 15.31 -10.33 -8.52
CA ARG A 67 15.98 -11.39 -9.30
C ARG A 67 15.43 -12.76 -8.89
N GLN A 68 14.87 -13.51 -9.84
CA GLN A 68 14.11 -14.73 -9.55
C GLN A 68 14.59 -15.92 -10.39
N ARG A 69 14.64 -17.10 -9.76
CA ARG A 69 14.73 -18.40 -10.42
C ARG A 69 13.31 -18.93 -10.56
N VAL A 70 12.85 -19.04 -11.81
CA VAL A 70 11.49 -19.47 -12.14
C VAL A 70 11.53 -20.90 -12.65
N ARG A 71 10.71 -21.79 -12.08
CA ARG A 71 10.67 -23.20 -12.41
C ARG A 71 9.30 -23.55 -12.99
N VAL A 72 9.28 -24.12 -14.20
CA VAL A 72 8.04 -24.51 -14.90
C VAL A 72 8.00 -26.02 -15.06
N VAL A 73 6.95 -26.65 -14.55
CA VAL A 73 6.55 -28.03 -14.89
C VAL A 73 5.41 -27.96 -15.90
N LEU A 74 5.43 -28.77 -16.95
CA LEU A 74 4.23 -29.01 -17.78
C LEU A 74 3.50 -30.26 -17.25
N GLY A 75 2.26 -30.08 -16.79
CA GLY A 75 1.40 -31.17 -16.33
C GLY A 75 0.84 -32.01 -17.48
N ARG A 76 0.38 -33.23 -17.15
CA ARG A 76 -0.35 -34.11 -18.10
C ARG A 76 -1.77 -33.62 -18.40
N ASP A 77 -2.23 -32.60 -17.68
CA ASP A 77 -3.43 -31.81 -17.95
C ASP A 77 -3.17 -30.66 -18.94
N HIS A 78 -1.97 -30.62 -19.53
CA HIS A 78 -1.50 -29.59 -20.47
C HIS A 78 -1.38 -28.19 -19.85
N ARG A 79 -1.28 -28.07 -18.52
CA ARG A 79 -1.10 -26.79 -17.81
C ARG A 79 0.32 -26.59 -17.32
N PHE A 80 0.76 -25.33 -17.26
CA PHE A 80 2.02 -24.98 -16.60
C PHE A 80 1.81 -24.86 -15.09
N HIS A 81 2.56 -25.63 -14.30
CA HIS A 81 2.73 -25.36 -12.87
C HIS A 81 4.04 -24.58 -12.70
N ILE A 82 3.92 -23.28 -12.43
CA ILE A 82 5.04 -22.36 -12.33
C ILE A 82 5.27 -22.00 -10.87
N THR A 83 6.53 -22.06 -10.44
CA THR A 83 6.97 -21.62 -9.12
C THR A 83 8.19 -20.72 -9.27
N ALA A 84 8.03 -19.43 -8.95
CA ALA A 84 9.14 -18.51 -8.83
C ALA A 84 9.77 -18.55 -7.43
N THR A 85 11.04 -18.17 -7.33
CA THR A 85 11.79 -18.09 -6.06
C THR A 85 12.87 -17.03 -6.18
N ARG A 86 13.05 -16.16 -5.18
CA ARG A 86 14.15 -15.19 -5.14
C ARG A 86 15.50 -15.89 -5.31
N LEU A 87 16.35 -15.34 -6.16
CA LEU A 87 17.68 -15.84 -6.50
C LEU A 87 18.71 -14.74 -6.19
N PRO A 88 19.57 -14.90 -5.17
CA PRO A 88 20.57 -13.89 -4.88
C PRO A 88 21.58 -13.72 -6.03
N LYS A 89 22.25 -12.57 -6.03
CA LYS A 89 23.44 -12.32 -6.85
C LYS A 89 24.58 -13.22 -6.36
N ILE A 90 25.44 -13.69 -7.26
CA ILE A 90 26.52 -14.62 -6.93
C ILE A 90 27.85 -13.85 -6.96
N GLU A 91 28.51 -13.74 -5.81
CA GLU A 91 29.85 -13.15 -5.69
C GLU A 91 30.68 -13.95 -4.68
N PRO A 92 32.00 -14.17 -4.91
CA PRO A 92 32.73 -14.18 -6.18
C PRO A 92 33.08 -15.61 -6.66
N SER A 93 33.42 -15.72 -7.95
CA SER A 93 34.03 -16.90 -8.57
C SER A 93 35.56 -16.91 -8.31
N PRO A 94 36.25 -18.05 -8.18
CA PRO A 94 35.82 -19.43 -8.45
C PRO A 94 35.12 -20.10 -7.26
N LEU A 95 34.18 -21.02 -7.56
CA LEU A 95 33.40 -21.76 -6.56
C LEU A 95 33.98 -23.17 -6.29
N PRO A 96 33.87 -23.72 -5.06
CA PRO A 96 34.39 -25.04 -4.73
C PRO A 96 33.60 -26.17 -5.40
N LEU A 97 34.29 -27.02 -6.14
CA LEU A 97 33.78 -28.23 -6.79
C LEU A 97 34.45 -29.46 -6.16
N ARG A 98 33.69 -30.56 -6.02
CA ARG A 98 34.22 -31.84 -5.57
C ARG A 98 33.78 -32.98 -6.49
N LEU A 99 34.60 -34.02 -6.64
CA LEU A 99 34.29 -35.16 -7.51
C LEU A 99 33.52 -36.22 -6.70
N ASP A 100 32.48 -36.82 -7.30
CA ASP A 100 31.77 -37.94 -6.65
C ASP A 100 32.70 -39.13 -6.41
N THR A 101 32.57 -39.77 -5.25
CA THR A 101 33.38 -40.93 -4.86
C THR A 101 32.95 -42.21 -5.60
N VAL A 102 31.75 -42.23 -6.19
CA VAL A 102 31.18 -43.39 -6.90
C VAL A 102 30.84 -43.03 -8.35
N SER A 103 31.19 -43.91 -9.29
CA SER A 103 30.78 -43.77 -10.70
C SER A 103 29.25 -43.85 -10.85
N THR A 104 28.65 -42.93 -11.61
CA THR A 104 27.21 -42.90 -11.86
C THR A 104 26.86 -43.66 -13.15
N PRO A 105 26.07 -44.75 -13.09
CA PRO A 105 25.66 -45.51 -14.29
C PRO A 105 24.74 -44.70 -15.20
N MET A 106 24.91 -44.86 -16.53
CA MET A 106 24.01 -44.25 -17.51
C MET A 106 22.62 -44.92 -17.47
N ALA A 107 21.58 -44.13 -17.21
CA ALA A 107 20.19 -44.56 -17.33
C ALA A 107 19.62 -44.17 -18.71
N PRO A 108 18.81 -45.01 -19.39
CA PRO A 108 18.24 -44.66 -20.69
C PRO A 108 17.37 -43.38 -20.69
N LEU A 109 16.72 -43.07 -19.56
CA LEU A 109 15.90 -41.88 -19.37
C LEU A 109 16.71 -40.63 -18.93
N ALA A 110 18.04 -40.70 -18.91
CA ALA A 110 18.89 -39.61 -18.44
C ALA A 110 18.77 -38.32 -19.25
N ALA A 111 18.25 -38.34 -20.49
CA ALA A 111 17.99 -37.13 -21.28
C ALA A 111 17.11 -36.09 -20.54
N HIS A 112 16.22 -36.55 -19.65
CA HIS A 112 15.22 -35.73 -18.95
C HIS A 112 15.53 -35.58 -17.46
N LYS A 113 16.32 -34.53 -17.10
CA LYS A 113 16.86 -34.29 -15.73
C LYS A 113 15.80 -34.34 -14.61
N SER A 114 14.55 -34.01 -14.93
CA SER A 114 13.42 -34.02 -13.99
C SER A 114 13.00 -35.41 -13.52
N THR A 115 13.15 -36.44 -14.34
CA THR A 115 12.52 -37.75 -14.09
C THR A 115 13.38 -38.68 -13.22
N ALA A 116 14.69 -38.44 -13.11
CA ALA A 116 15.65 -39.29 -12.40
C ALA A 116 16.47 -38.54 -11.31
N ARG A 117 15.93 -37.44 -10.78
CA ARG A 117 16.63 -36.50 -9.88
C ARG A 117 17.34 -37.14 -8.68
N LYS A 118 16.79 -38.25 -8.16
CA LYS A 118 17.34 -39.06 -7.06
C LYS A 118 18.81 -39.46 -7.25
N VAL A 119 19.31 -39.61 -8.48
CA VAL A 119 20.73 -39.90 -8.75
C VAL A 119 21.63 -38.72 -8.34
N TYR A 120 21.27 -37.52 -8.80
CA TYR A 120 21.97 -36.26 -8.48
C TYR A 120 21.89 -35.94 -6.98
N GLU A 121 20.75 -36.22 -6.35
CA GLU A 121 20.53 -36.00 -4.91
C GLU A 121 21.32 -36.99 -4.06
N VAL A 122 21.50 -38.25 -4.51
CA VAL A 122 22.38 -39.22 -3.84
C VAL A 122 23.85 -38.87 -4.02
N ALA A 123 24.29 -38.41 -5.20
CA ALA A 123 25.65 -37.91 -5.42
C ALA A 123 25.98 -36.71 -4.50
N HIS A 124 25.06 -35.74 -4.43
CA HIS A 124 25.16 -34.59 -3.54
C HIS A 124 25.14 -35.02 -2.06
N ALA A 125 24.26 -35.93 -1.65
CA ALA A 125 24.19 -36.40 -0.27
C ALA A 125 25.46 -37.18 0.15
N ARG A 126 26.03 -38.02 -0.74
CA ARG A 126 27.30 -38.73 -0.48
C ARG A 126 28.42 -37.76 -0.13
N VAL A 127 28.68 -36.79 -1.01
CA VAL A 127 29.84 -35.89 -0.89
C VAL A 127 29.65 -34.87 0.24
N HIS A 128 28.42 -34.51 0.59
CA HIS A 128 28.14 -33.62 1.72
C HIS A 128 28.09 -34.33 3.09
N ALA A 129 28.00 -35.66 3.15
CA ALA A 129 27.96 -36.41 4.42
C ALA A 129 29.27 -36.31 5.22
N ASP A 130 30.40 -36.07 4.55
CA ASP A 130 31.73 -35.90 5.16
C ASP A 130 31.90 -34.56 5.91
N TYR A 131 30.93 -33.63 5.83
CA TYR A 131 31.06 -32.26 6.32
C TYR A 131 30.06 -31.94 7.45
N SER A 132 30.55 -31.39 8.55
CA SER A 132 29.70 -30.95 9.67
C SER A 132 28.72 -29.86 9.24
N SER A 133 27.46 -29.99 9.69
CA SER A 133 26.43 -28.96 9.53
C SER A 133 26.79 -27.61 10.18
N THR A 134 27.70 -27.61 11.16
CA THR A 134 28.15 -26.42 11.91
C THR A 134 29.48 -25.81 11.44
N GLY A 135 30.16 -26.40 10.44
CA GLY A 135 31.42 -25.86 9.92
C GLY A 135 31.26 -24.58 9.08
N PRO A 136 32.33 -23.82 8.83
CA PRO A 136 32.33 -22.69 7.90
C PRO A 136 31.75 -23.03 6.50
N SER A 137 31.29 -22.01 5.77
CA SER A 137 30.75 -22.18 4.42
C SER A 137 31.83 -22.44 3.37
N CYS A 138 33.05 -21.92 3.57
CA CYS A 138 34.19 -22.12 2.67
C CYS A 138 34.68 -23.57 2.60
N ASP A 139 34.38 -24.37 3.62
CA ASP A 139 34.89 -25.74 3.76
C ASP A 139 34.01 -26.77 3.05
N ARG A 140 32.87 -26.36 2.47
CA ARG A 140 31.90 -27.26 1.82
C ARG A 140 31.90 -27.08 0.30
N PRO A 141 31.74 -28.14 -0.50
CA PRO A 141 31.56 -27.99 -1.94
C PRO A 141 30.26 -27.23 -2.27
N PHE A 142 30.31 -26.41 -3.33
CA PHE A 142 29.15 -25.72 -3.90
C PHE A 142 28.39 -26.62 -4.90
N ASP A 143 29.11 -27.55 -5.53
CA ASP A 143 28.56 -28.50 -6.50
C ASP A 143 29.42 -29.78 -6.54
N VAL A 144 28.87 -30.84 -7.14
CA VAL A 144 29.50 -32.17 -7.24
C VAL A 144 29.60 -32.58 -8.70
N LEU A 145 30.81 -32.86 -9.19
CA LEU A 145 31.07 -33.35 -10.54
C LEU A 145 30.96 -34.87 -10.59
N MET A 146 30.23 -35.41 -11.57
CA MET A 146 29.97 -36.84 -11.72
C MET A 146 30.70 -37.43 -12.93
N TRP A 147 31.01 -38.72 -12.85
CA TRP A 147 31.73 -39.48 -13.87
C TRP A 147 31.08 -40.84 -14.09
N ASN A 148 31.17 -41.37 -15.32
CA ASN A 148 30.58 -42.66 -15.71
C ASN A 148 31.54 -43.83 -15.40
N PRO A 149 31.10 -45.11 -15.48
CA PRO A 149 31.96 -46.26 -15.21
C PRO A 149 33.14 -46.45 -16.17
N SER A 150 33.20 -45.71 -17.28
CA SER A 150 34.33 -45.71 -18.23
C SER A 150 35.41 -44.67 -17.87
N GLY A 151 35.22 -43.88 -16.82
CA GLY A 151 36.14 -42.80 -16.41
C GLY A 151 35.86 -41.44 -17.05
N ASP A 152 34.85 -41.33 -17.94
CA ASP A 152 34.50 -40.05 -18.54
C ASP A 152 33.73 -39.16 -17.56
N ILE A 153 33.99 -37.87 -17.60
CA ILE A 153 33.18 -36.85 -16.93
C ILE A 153 31.82 -36.73 -17.61
N THR A 154 30.78 -36.54 -16.81
CA THR A 154 29.41 -36.26 -17.26
C THR A 154 29.08 -34.78 -16.97
N GLU A 155 28.15 -34.51 -16.06
CA GLU A 155 27.75 -33.16 -15.64
C GLU A 155 27.94 -32.98 -14.12
N THR A 156 27.51 -31.84 -13.56
CA THR A 156 27.45 -31.66 -12.12
C THR A 156 26.03 -31.82 -11.57
N SER A 157 25.89 -31.82 -10.26
CA SER A 157 24.59 -31.96 -9.58
C SER A 157 23.58 -30.89 -10.06
N ILE A 158 24.03 -29.65 -10.32
CA ILE A 158 23.16 -28.53 -10.72
C ILE A 158 23.52 -27.82 -12.05
N ALA A 159 24.64 -28.17 -12.71
CA ALA A 159 25.13 -27.46 -13.90
C ALA A 159 25.74 -28.40 -14.97
N ASN A 160 26.03 -27.84 -16.16
CA ASN A 160 26.94 -28.46 -17.12
C ASN A 160 28.39 -28.00 -16.84
N PHE A 161 29.37 -28.73 -17.39
CA PHE A 161 30.80 -28.57 -17.08
C PHE A 161 31.66 -28.44 -18.36
N ALA A 162 32.74 -27.66 -18.30
CA ALA A 162 33.75 -27.59 -19.35
C ALA A 162 35.17 -27.28 -18.81
N VAL A 163 36.18 -27.69 -19.57
CA VAL A 163 37.61 -27.50 -19.28
C VAL A 163 38.28 -26.81 -20.47
N TYR A 164 39.18 -25.86 -20.22
CA TYR A 164 39.92 -25.14 -21.26
C TYR A 164 41.14 -25.96 -21.72
N LEU A 165 41.11 -26.49 -22.95
CA LEU A 165 42.16 -27.36 -23.49
C LEU A 165 42.85 -26.67 -24.69
N ARG A 166 44.16 -26.91 -24.86
CA ARG A 166 44.97 -26.36 -25.97
C ARG A 166 45.98 -27.38 -26.50
N GLY A 167 46.39 -27.23 -27.76
CA GLY A 167 47.45 -28.03 -28.37
C GLY A 167 47.20 -29.55 -28.29
N PRO A 168 48.19 -30.37 -27.87
CA PRO A 168 48.03 -31.83 -27.79
C PRO A 168 46.87 -32.31 -26.91
N GLU A 169 46.55 -31.58 -25.84
CA GLU A 169 45.50 -31.95 -24.89
C GLU A 169 44.11 -31.82 -25.53
N LEU A 170 43.92 -30.78 -26.36
CA LEU A 170 42.70 -30.59 -27.15
C LEU A 170 42.54 -31.68 -28.23
N LEU A 171 43.63 -32.12 -28.86
CA LEU A 171 43.61 -33.23 -29.83
C LEU A 171 43.32 -34.59 -29.15
N SER A 172 43.71 -34.77 -27.89
CA SER A 172 43.35 -35.95 -27.11
C SER A 172 41.85 -35.99 -26.78
N ALA A 173 41.26 -34.85 -26.42
CA ALA A 173 39.84 -34.72 -26.10
C ALA A 173 38.92 -34.68 -27.34
N VAL A 174 39.42 -34.16 -28.47
CA VAL A 174 38.72 -34.00 -29.75
C VAL A 174 39.60 -34.51 -30.91
N PRO A 175 39.70 -35.84 -31.13
CA PRO A 175 40.63 -36.42 -32.12
C PRO A 175 40.40 -35.98 -33.57
N ASN A 176 39.16 -35.64 -33.92
CA ASN A 176 38.76 -35.19 -35.25
C ASN A 176 38.59 -33.66 -35.28
N TRP A 177 39.63 -32.91 -34.90
CA TRP A 177 39.60 -31.45 -34.84
C TRP A 177 39.48 -30.80 -36.24
N THR A 178 38.31 -30.23 -36.55
CA THR A 178 37.98 -29.59 -37.84
C THR A 178 38.00 -28.06 -37.82
N ARG A 179 38.16 -27.45 -36.64
CA ARG A 179 38.21 -25.98 -36.46
C ARG A 179 39.62 -25.40 -36.68
N SER A 180 39.81 -24.10 -36.50
CA SER A 180 41.01 -23.43 -37.00
C SER A 180 42.30 -23.84 -36.26
N PRO A 181 43.47 -23.80 -36.93
CA PRO A 181 44.77 -23.95 -36.26
C PRO A 181 45.06 -22.87 -35.21
N ARG A 182 44.40 -21.70 -35.30
CA ARG A 182 44.52 -20.62 -34.31
C ARG A 182 43.83 -20.97 -32.99
N GLU A 183 42.62 -21.53 -33.04
CA GLU A 183 41.93 -22.08 -31.87
C GLU A 183 42.73 -23.25 -31.27
N LEU A 184 43.27 -24.16 -32.10
CA LEU A 184 44.14 -25.24 -31.62
C LEU A 184 45.35 -24.73 -30.82
N THR A 185 45.89 -23.57 -31.19
CA THR A 185 47.05 -22.95 -30.52
C THR A 185 46.65 -22.16 -29.27
N ARG A 186 45.55 -21.39 -29.32
CA ARG A 186 45.07 -20.55 -28.21
C ARG A 186 44.36 -21.35 -27.12
N GLY A 187 43.67 -22.41 -27.50
CA GLY A 187 42.79 -23.22 -26.68
C GLY A 187 41.31 -22.88 -26.85
N ILE A 188 40.46 -23.76 -26.32
CA ILE A 188 39.00 -23.63 -26.28
C ILE A 188 38.42 -24.41 -25.09
N TYR A 189 37.24 -24.03 -24.63
CA TYR A 189 36.48 -24.83 -23.65
C TYR A 189 35.87 -26.07 -24.32
N VAL A 190 36.23 -27.25 -23.81
CA VAL A 190 35.62 -28.54 -24.19
C VAL A 190 34.60 -28.94 -23.13
N THR A 191 33.41 -29.35 -23.54
CA THR A 191 32.37 -29.95 -22.69
C THR A 191 32.15 -31.42 -23.08
N PRO A 192 31.78 -32.32 -22.15
CA PRO A 192 31.51 -33.71 -22.51
C PRO A 192 30.37 -33.84 -23.52
N SER A 193 30.54 -34.71 -24.52
CA SER A 193 29.50 -34.99 -25.52
C SER A 193 28.26 -35.67 -24.92
N LEU A 194 27.09 -35.50 -25.54
CA LEU A 194 25.83 -36.09 -25.06
C LEU A 194 25.93 -37.62 -24.92
N SER A 195 26.70 -38.26 -25.82
CA SER A 195 26.95 -39.71 -25.83
C SER A 195 27.56 -40.28 -24.54
N LYS A 196 28.16 -39.44 -23.69
CA LYS A 196 28.78 -39.85 -22.42
C LYS A 196 27.79 -39.93 -21.24
N GLY A 197 26.53 -39.53 -21.45
CA GLY A 197 25.48 -39.49 -20.42
C GLY A 197 25.19 -38.09 -19.85
N LEU A 198 25.48 -37.04 -20.62
CA LEU A 198 25.25 -35.65 -20.23
C LEU A 198 23.95 -35.10 -20.82
N ILE A 199 23.25 -34.26 -20.05
CA ILE A 199 21.99 -33.63 -20.45
C ILE A 199 22.22 -32.38 -21.32
N ALA A 200 21.47 -32.29 -22.41
CA ALA A 200 21.38 -31.09 -23.25
C ALA A 200 20.85 -29.91 -22.43
N GLY A 201 21.72 -29.06 -21.92
CA GLY A 201 21.37 -27.81 -21.22
C GLY A 201 20.99 -26.69 -22.19
N VAL A 202 20.09 -25.78 -21.78
CA VAL A 202 19.73 -24.61 -22.60
C VAL A 202 20.95 -23.71 -22.85
N MET A 203 21.69 -23.39 -21.79
CA MET A 203 22.98 -22.69 -21.87
C MET A 203 24.04 -23.45 -22.67
N ARG A 204 23.97 -24.79 -22.71
CA ARG A 204 24.90 -25.63 -23.48
C ARG A 204 24.65 -25.51 -24.98
N ALA A 205 23.38 -25.45 -25.40
CA ALA A 205 23.03 -25.21 -26.80
C ALA A 205 23.53 -23.82 -27.25
N GLU A 206 23.23 -22.78 -26.47
CA GLU A 206 23.69 -21.40 -26.70
C GLU A 206 25.22 -21.32 -26.88
N LEU A 207 25.98 -21.91 -25.95
CA LEU A 207 27.45 -21.87 -25.98
C LEU A 207 28.09 -22.74 -27.09
N LEU A 208 27.39 -23.78 -27.58
CA LEU A 208 27.84 -24.57 -28.72
C LEU A 208 27.57 -23.86 -30.05
N GLU A 209 26.38 -23.25 -30.18
CA GLU A 209 25.94 -22.55 -31.39
C GLU A 209 26.76 -21.27 -31.62
N ASN A 210 27.00 -20.49 -30.56
CA ASN A 210 27.90 -19.33 -30.58
C ASN A 210 29.39 -19.73 -30.62
N GLY A 211 29.70 -21.03 -30.69
CA GLY A 211 31.04 -21.57 -30.86
C GLY A 211 31.97 -21.49 -29.65
N THR A 212 31.53 -20.90 -28.53
CA THR A 212 32.28 -20.69 -27.28
C THR A 212 32.81 -21.99 -26.67
N ILE A 213 32.06 -23.08 -26.80
CA ILE A 213 32.49 -24.43 -26.39
C ILE A 213 32.44 -25.42 -27.56
N VAL A 214 33.08 -26.58 -27.38
CA VAL A 214 33.00 -27.74 -28.30
C VAL A 214 32.70 -29.02 -27.53
N GLU A 215 32.08 -30.01 -28.19
CA GLU A 215 31.93 -31.35 -27.61
C GLU A 215 33.23 -32.15 -27.72
N GLY A 216 33.56 -32.90 -26.66
CA GLY A 216 34.69 -33.83 -26.64
C GLY A 216 34.56 -34.91 -25.57
N THR A 217 35.66 -35.60 -25.30
CA THR A 217 35.83 -36.50 -24.16
C THR A 217 36.74 -35.85 -23.12
N ILE A 218 36.35 -35.91 -21.85
CA ILE A 218 37.13 -35.39 -20.71
C ILE A 218 37.16 -36.51 -19.67
N THR A 219 38.34 -36.92 -19.22
CA THR A 219 38.47 -37.98 -18.21
C THR A 219 38.58 -37.43 -16.79
N LYS A 220 38.31 -38.28 -15.81
CA LYS A 220 38.63 -38.04 -14.39
C LYS A 220 40.11 -37.68 -14.19
N GLU A 221 41.00 -38.30 -14.95
CA GLU A 221 42.45 -38.12 -14.88
C GLU A 221 42.89 -36.77 -15.47
N ASP A 222 42.22 -36.25 -16.50
CA ASP A 222 42.42 -34.89 -17.00
C ASP A 222 41.97 -33.86 -15.97
N VAL A 223 40.77 -34.05 -15.41
CA VAL A 223 40.19 -33.20 -14.35
C VAL A 223 41.11 -33.12 -13.12
N LEU A 224 41.67 -34.26 -12.67
CA LEU A 224 42.65 -34.31 -11.58
C LEU A 224 44.05 -33.77 -11.95
N ARG A 225 44.36 -33.61 -13.23
CA ARG A 225 45.57 -32.94 -13.74
C ARG A 225 45.40 -31.42 -13.66
N TYR A 226 44.28 -30.89 -14.17
CA TYR A 226 44.00 -29.45 -14.13
C TYR A 226 43.71 -28.92 -12.72
N ALA A 227 43.16 -29.76 -11.84
CA ALA A 227 43.02 -29.44 -10.41
C ALA A 227 44.34 -28.98 -9.74
N LYS A 228 45.49 -29.43 -10.25
CA LYS A 228 46.83 -29.12 -9.72
C LYS A 228 47.51 -27.95 -10.45
N SER A 229 46.83 -27.30 -11.40
CA SER A 229 47.31 -26.09 -12.08
C SER A 229 47.01 -24.84 -11.24
N PRO A 230 47.89 -23.83 -11.20
CA PRO A 230 47.57 -22.52 -10.60
C PRO A 230 46.52 -21.73 -11.41
N ASP A 231 46.19 -22.14 -12.63
CA ASP A 231 45.23 -21.48 -13.52
C ASP A 231 43.76 -21.77 -13.10
N SER A 232 43.26 -21.04 -12.09
CA SER A 232 41.88 -21.18 -11.55
C SER A 232 40.73 -20.84 -12.52
N TYR A 233 41.05 -20.49 -13.77
CA TYR A 233 40.12 -20.23 -14.88
C TYR A 233 40.06 -21.37 -15.91
N ALA A 234 40.90 -22.41 -15.76
CA ALA A 234 40.95 -23.56 -16.66
C ALA A 234 39.70 -24.45 -16.63
N MET A 235 38.79 -24.25 -15.66
CA MET A 235 37.55 -25.01 -15.50
C MET A 235 36.37 -24.08 -15.22
N VAL A 236 35.23 -24.39 -15.86
CA VAL A 236 33.97 -23.65 -15.67
C VAL A 236 32.77 -24.58 -15.54
N CYS A 237 31.81 -24.15 -14.73
CA CYS A 237 30.46 -24.70 -14.67
C CYS A 237 29.47 -23.68 -15.25
N PHE A 238 28.39 -24.15 -15.87
CA PHE A 238 27.42 -23.26 -16.52
C PHE A 238 25.98 -23.80 -16.53
N ASN A 239 25.02 -22.89 -16.40
CA ASN A 239 23.59 -23.15 -16.55
C ASN A 239 22.80 -21.84 -16.76
N ALA A 240 21.61 -21.93 -17.35
CA ALA A 240 20.79 -20.75 -17.70
C ALA A 240 20.20 -19.97 -16.49
N VAL A 241 20.49 -20.40 -15.25
CA VAL A 241 20.09 -19.70 -14.01
C VAL A 241 21.26 -18.90 -13.42
N ARG A 242 22.51 -19.24 -13.77
CA ARG A 242 23.73 -18.68 -13.15
C ARG A 242 24.80 -18.21 -14.15
N GLY A 243 24.53 -18.29 -15.45
CA GLY A 243 25.51 -18.00 -16.50
C GLY A 243 26.65 -19.02 -16.51
N VAL A 244 27.88 -18.53 -16.73
CA VAL A 244 29.14 -19.29 -16.66
C VAL A 244 29.96 -18.80 -15.47
N TYR A 245 30.51 -19.71 -14.67
CA TYR A 245 31.32 -19.39 -13.49
C TYR A 245 32.52 -20.35 -13.37
N SER A 246 33.67 -19.83 -12.94
CA SER A 246 34.86 -20.66 -12.71
C SER A 246 34.71 -21.52 -11.45
N VAL A 247 35.48 -22.60 -11.39
CA VAL A 247 35.44 -23.57 -10.29
C VAL A 247 36.83 -24.09 -9.96
N TYR A 248 37.07 -24.40 -8.67
CA TYR A 248 38.32 -25.01 -8.19
C TYR A 248 38.03 -26.32 -7.46
N PHE A 249 38.98 -27.26 -7.44
CA PHE A 249 38.83 -28.51 -6.68
C PHE A 249 39.31 -28.41 -5.24
N MET A 250 38.59 -29.08 -4.34
CA MET A 250 38.93 -29.11 -2.92
C MET A 250 39.95 -30.20 -2.53
N ASP A 251 40.11 -31.25 -3.35
CA ASP A 251 40.88 -32.45 -2.98
C ASP A 251 42.41 -32.35 -3.20
N THR A 252 42.95 -31.16 -3.51
CA THR A 252 44.40 -30.95 -3.67
C THR A 252 45.07 -30.52 -2.37
N GLN A 253 45.38 -31.49 -1.51
CA GLN A 253 46.29 -31.29 -0.38
C GLN A 253 47.73 -31.03 -0.87
N PRO A 254 48.40 -29.93 -0.46
CA PRO A 254 49.85 -29.83 -0.49
C PRO A 254 50.45 -30.72 0.62
N GLU A 255 51.61 -31.34 0.40
CA GLU A 255 52.29 -32.09 1.47
C GLU A 255 52.79 -31.12 2.57
N PRO A 256 52.67 -31.50 3.86
CA PRO A 256 53.05 -30.63 4.96
C PRO A 256 54.58 -30.54 5.11
N GLN A 257 55.18 -29.45 4.61
CA GLN A 257 56.59 -29.17 4.85
C GLN A 257 56.84 -28.79 6.32
N GLN A 258 57.77 -29.51 6.95
CA GLN A 258 58.19 -29.27 8.33
C GLN A 258 59.20 -28.12 8.42
N THR A 259 58.89 -27.08 9.19
CA THR A 259 59.81 -26.33 10.10
C THR A 259 59.09 -25.09 10.64
N SER A 260 59.31 -24.57 11.85
CA SER A 260 59.71 -25.09 13.19
C SER A 260 59.93 -23.86 14.09
N VAL A 261 59.82 -24.01 15.42
CA VAL A 261 60.06 -22.95 16.44
C VAL A 261 59.02 -21.81 16.41
N GLY A 262 58.56 -21.27 17.55
CA GLY A 262 58.82 -21.61 18.94
C GLY A 262 57.87 -20.83 19.88
N CYS A 263 57.73 -21.28 21.13
CA CYS A 263 56.70 -20.79 22.05
C CYS A 263 57.27 -19.90 23.17
N SER A 264 56.68 -18.73 23.35
CA SER A 264 56.53 -18.04 24.65
C SER A 264 55.30 -17.13 24.55
N LYS A 265 54.21 -17.29 25.32
CA LYS A 265 54.01 -17.37 26.79
C LYS A 265 54.00 -16.02 27.52
N ASP A 266 53.22 -16.05 28.60
CA ASP A 266 53.09 -15.08 29.69
C ASP A 266 52.40 -13.74 29.33
N GLU A 267 51.74 -13.04 30.27
CA GLU A 267 50.64 -13.42 31.19
C GLU A 267 50.10 -12.12 31.82
N ASP A 268 48.78 -12.03 32.01
CA ASP A 268 48.04 -11.27 33.04
C ASP A 268 48.24 -9.76 33.39
N GLN A 269 47.07 -9.12 33.60
CA GLN A 269 46.78 -8.00 34.54
C GLN A 269 47.35 -6.58 34.31
N GLY A 270 46.49 -5.56 34.57
CA GLY A 270 46.89 -4.15 34.71
C GLY A 270 45.71 -3.15 34.66
N TYR A 271 45.45 -2.44 35.76
CA TYR A 271 44.35 -1.45 35.89
C TYR A 271 44.83 0.00 35.68
N SER A 272 43.85 0.89 35.43
CA SER A 272 43.82 2.34 35.77
C SER A 272 44.49 3.39 34.85
N ALA A 273 43.96 4.63 34.94
CA ALA A 273 44.45 5.89 34.38
C ALA A 273 44.47 6.96 35.52
N PRO A 274 45.20 8.10 35.43
CA PRO A 274 44.57 9.33 34.87
C PRO A 274 45.49 10.49 34.34
N ARG A 275 44.89 11.38 33.51
CA ARG A 275 45.04 12.88 33.42
C ARG A 275 46.40 13.60 33.21
N ASN A 276 46.45 14.41 32.12
CA ASN A 276 46.86 15.85 32.00
C ASN A 276 48.31 16.30 32.34
N HIS A 277 49.01 17.27 31.68
CA HIS A 277 48.82 18.21 30.53
C HIS A 277 50.21 18.36 29.78
N ASN A 278 50.73 19.42 29.09
CA ASN A 278 50.35 20.83 28.80
C ASN A 278 51.20 21.52 27.67
N VAL A 279 50.58 22.42 26.87
CA VAL A 279 51.03 23.81 26.45
C VAL A 279 52.35 24.07 25.64
N PRO A 280 52.46 25.10 24.73
CA PRO A 280 51.48 25.94 23.99
C PRO A 280 51.75 26.18 22.45
N ALA A 281 50.96 27.06 21.79
CA ALA A 281 51.08 27.57 20.39
C ALA A 281 51.73 29.00 20.29
N PRO A 282 51.66 29.76 19.15
CA PRO A 282 50.53 30.73 18.91
C PRO A 282 50.24 31.03 17.36
N PRO A 283 49.59 32.14 16.86
CA PRO A 283 48.39 32.03 15.98
C PRO A 283 48.21 33.08 14.79
N LEU A 284 46.97 33.25 14.28
CA LEU A 284 46.37 34.39 13.49
C LEU A 284 46.60 34.44 11.94
N HIS A 285 45.79 35.08 11.07
CA HIS A 285 44.54 35.92 11.22
C HIS A 285 43.52 35.77 10.03
N PHE A 286 42.67 36.78 9.71
CA PHE A 286 41.36 36.66 9.00
C PHE A 286 41.09 37.69 7.84
N ASP A 287 40.26 37.29 6.86
CA ASP A 287 39.20 38.06 6.11
C ASP A 287 39.47 39.05 4.92
N THR A 288 38.37 39.29 4.15
CA THR A 288 37.98 40.42 3.26
C THR A 288 38.02 40.26 1.71
N ARG A 289 37.40 41.23 0.99
CA ARG A 289 36.71 41.11 -0.33
C ARG A 289 37.22 42.07 -1.44
N THR A 290 36.87 41.72 -2.70
CA THR A 290 36.58 42.60 -3.88
C THR A 290 37.63 43.58 -4.44
N ASN A 291 37.95 43.46 -5.75
CA ASN A 291 37.54 44.45 -6.78
C ASN A 291 37.82 44.04 -8.25
N HIS A 292 37.32 44.85 -9.21
CA HIS A 292 37.30 44.62 -10.66
C HIS A 292 38.61 44.90 -11.43
N SER A 293 38.79 44.29 -12.62
CA SER A 293 39.23 44.97 -13.85
C SER A 293 39.09 44.11 -15.13
N THR A 294 38.98 44.78 -16.29
CA THR A 294 38.90 44.31 -17.69
C THR A 294 39.60 45.34 -18.58
N PRO A 295 39.90 45.14 -19.90
CA PRO A 295 39.56 44.03 -20.82
C PRO A 295 40.86 43.25 -21.24
N ASP A 296 41.27 42.91 -22.48
CA ASP A 296 40.81 43.20 -23.87
C ASP A 296 41.45 42.29 -24.96
N THR A 297 41.02 42.49 -26.21
CA THR A 297 41.57 42.07 -27.52
C THR A 297 41.38 40.63 -28.03
N THR A 298 40.75 40.56 -29.21
CA THR A 298 40.64 39.45 -30.20
C THR A 298 41.78 39.56 -31.26
N PRO A 299 41.92 38.72 -32.34
CA PRO A 299 40.99 37.71 -32.89
C PRO A 299 41.61 36.41 -33.49
N ASN A 300 40.74 35.56 -34.08
CA ASN A 300 40.94 34.62 -35.20
C ASN A 300 42.11 33.61 -35.20
N LEU A 301 41.79 32.30 -35.23
CA LEU A 301 41.86 31.45 -36.44
C LEU A 301 41.49 29.98 -36.14
N THR A 302 41.00 29.27 -37.16
CA THR A 302 40.78 27.81 -37.21
C THR A 302 41.54 27.23 -38.42
N PRO A 303 41.68 25.90 -38.63
CA PRO A 303 41.37 24.73 -37.78
C PRO A 303 42.58 23.74 -37.65
N VAL A 304 42.30 22.48 -37.26
CA VAL A 304 42.98 21.20 -37.64
C VAL A 304 43.75 20.42 -36.53
N SER A 305 43.35 19.14 -36.41
CA SER A 305 44.02 17.93 -35.90
C SER A 305 44.56 17.81 -34.45
N SER A 306 43.95 16.84 -33.76
CA SER A 306 44.59 15.69 -33.08
C SER A 306 45.30 15.81 -31.72
N SER A 307 44.84 14.91 -30.84
CA SER A 307 45.59 14.11 -29.85
C SER A 307 45.83 14.69 -28.45
N LEU A 308 45.96 13.75 -27.49
CA LEU A 308 46.49 13.88 -26.13
C LEU A 308 45.72 14.76 -25.14
N LEU A 309 44.72 14.16 -24.48
CA LEU A 309 44.47 14.39 -23.06
C LEU A 309 44.58 13.06 -22.29
N SER A 310 45.31 13.09 -21.18
CA SER A 310 45.64 11.94 -20.35
C SER A 310 44.62 11.70 -19.23
N SER A 311 44.38 10.44 -18.91
CA SER A 311 43.54 10.02 -17.78
C SER A 311 44.21 10.28 -16.42
N PRO A 312 43.46 10.77 -15.41
CA PRO A 312 43.62 10.31 -14.03
C PRO A 312 42.90 8.97 -13.84
N SER A 313 43.35 8.18 -12.87
CA SER A 313 42.90 6.79 -12.69
C SER A 313 41.87 6.62 -11.57
N SER A 314 40.93 5.67 -11.77
CA SER A 314 40.31 4.92 -10.69
C SER A 314 40.34 3.42 -11.04
N ARG A 315 40.69 2.57 -10.07
CA ARG A 315 40.63 1.11 -10.18
C ARG A 315 39.30 0.63 -9.60
N GLY A 316 38.61 -0.33 -10.22
CA GLY A 316 37.49 -0.99 -9.53
C GLY A 316 36.40 -1.69 -10.34
N GLN A 317 36.44 -1.76 -11.67
CA GLN A 317 35.42 -2.49 -12.44
C GLN A 317 35.94 -3.03 -13.78
N ARG A 318 35.70 -4.33 -14.03
CA ARG A 318 35.35 -4.98 -15.31
C ARG A 318 35.44 -6.50 -15.15
N TYR A 319 34.29 -7.18 -15.19
CA TYR A 319 34.20 -8.62 -15.45
C TYR A 319 33.98 -8.79 -16.96
N TRP A 320 34.85 -9.54 -17.63
CA TRP A 320 34.66 -10.06 -19.00
C TRP A 320 34.20 -9.07 -20.08
N ASP A 321 35.05 -8.09 -20.42
CA ASP A 321 35.07 -7.59 -21.80
C ASP A 321 35.70 -8.66 -22.71
N LEU A 322 35.00 -9.03 -23.79
CA LEU A 322 35.56 -9.81 -24.91
C LEU A 322 35.24 -9.08 -26.21
N ASP A 323 36.16 -8.24 -26.66
CA ASP A 323 36.02 -7.44 -27.89
C ASP A 323 35.90 -8.31 -29.15
N PHE A 324 34.73 -8.32 -29.81
CA PHE A 324 34.60 -8.76 -31.21
C PHE A 324 33.36 -8.18 -31.93
N ILE A 325 33.58 -7.29 -32.90
CA ILE A 325 32.58 -6.66 -33.79
C ILE A 325 33.30 -6.32 -35.13
N PRO A 326 32.69 -6.39 -36.33
CA PRO A 326 31.49 -7.11 -36.78
C PRO A 326 31.75 -8.09 -37.97
N GLY A 327 30.72 -8.84 -38.37
CA GLY A 327 30.64 -9.50 -39.68
C GLY A 327 29.18 -9.57 -40.15
N SER A 328 28.87 -9.11 -41.36
CA SER A 328 27.49 -8.87 -41.79
C SER A 328 26.78 -10.12 -42.35
N LEU A 329 25.66 -10.50 -41.74
CA LEU A 329 24.55 -11.19 -42.41
C LEU A 329 23.23 -10.57 -41.95
N SER A 330 22.36 -10.25 -42.91
CA SER A 330 21.02 -9.74 -42.67
C SER A 330 20.01 -10.88 -42.68
N PRO A 331 19.07 -10.96 -41.72
CA PRO A 331 17.90 -11.82 -41.84
C PRO A 331 17.02 -11.31 -42.99
N SER A 332 16.73 -12.18 -43.95
CA SER A 332 15.72 -11.92 -44.98
C SER A 332 14.31 -11.90 -44.37
N ALA A 333 13.45 -11.01 -44.85
CA ALA A 333 12.10 -10.88 -44.34
C ALA A 333 11.20 -12.06 -44.72
N ASP A 334 10.52 -12.63 -43.72
CA ASP A 334 9.21 -13.27 -43.85
C ASP A 334 8.44 -12.98 -42.54
N HIS A 335 7.72 -11.85 -42.51
CA HIS A 335 6.99 -11.40 -41.32
C HIS A 335 5.64 -12.13 -41.19
N VAL A 336 5.53 -13.01 -40.19
CA VAL A 336 4.23 -13.34 -39.59
C VAL A 336 3.76 -12.12 -38.78
N PRO A 337 2.49 -11.66 -38.90
CA PRO A 337 2.06 -10.43 -38.24
C PRO A 337 2.05 -10.51 -36.70
N LEU A 338 2.82 -9.64 -36.04
CA LEU A 338 2.77 -9.41 -34.59
C LEU A 338 1.55 -8.55 -34.20
N THR A 339 0.35 -9.01 -34.54
CA THR A 339 -0.90 -8.24 -34.44
C THR A 339 -2.06 -9.01 -33.80
N GLN A 340 -1.89 -9.44 -32.55
CA GLN A 340 -2.99 -9.62 -31.60
C GLN A 340 -2.47 -9.50 -30.16
N PHE A 341 -3.20 -8.75 -29.33
CA PHE A 341 -2.98 -8.54 -27.89
C PHE A 341 -1.60 -8.00 -27.48
N SER A 342 -1.47 -6.67 -27.55
CA SER A 342 -0.41 -5.94 -26.86
C SER A 342 -1.01 -4.77 -26.09
N TRP A 343 -0.97 -4.84 -24.77
CA TRP A 343 -1.65 -3.89 -23.89
C TRP A 343 -1.05 -2.48 -23.97
N ARG A 344 -1.93 -1.48 -23.82
CA ARG A 344 -1.63 -0.05 -23.99
C ARG A 344 -1.01 0.50 -22.71
N ARG A 345 0.14 1.16 -22.82
CA ARG A 345 0.91 1.72 -21.70
C ARG A 345 0.47 3.15 -21.42
N GLY A 346 0.00 3.41 -20.21
CA GLY A 346 -0.57 4.71 -19.85
C GLY A 346 0.06 5.33 -18.60
N VAL A 347 0.06 6.66 -18.55
CA VAL A 347 0.22 7.40 -17.30
C VAL A 347 -1.02 8.26 -17.07
N ILE A 348 -1.59 8.16 -15.88
CA ILE A 348 -2.50 9.16 -15.31
C ILE A 348 -1.62 10.13 -14.52
N ILE A 349 -1.60 11.39 -14.94
CA ILE A 349 -0.95 12.48 -14.20
C ILE A 349 -1.98 13.00 -13.19
N ASP A 350 -1.69 12.78 -11.91
CA ASP A 350 -2.51 13.17 -10.77
C ASP A 350 -2.18 14.61 -10.33
N CYS A 351 -3.09 15.53 -10.61
CA CYS A 351 -3.05 16.92 -10.16
C CYS A 351 -3.58 17.07 -8.72
N TYR A 352 -3.22 16.16 -7.82
CA TYR A 352 -3.62 16.12 -6.40
C TYR A 352 -5.15 16.12 -6.16
N ASP A 353 -5.92 15.46 -7.03
CA ASP A 353 -7.35 15.24 -6.78
C ASP A 353 -7.59 14.10 -5.77
N SER A 354 -8.77 14.07 -5.17
CA SER A 354 -9.22 12.95 -4.35
C SER A 354 -10.06 11.92 -5.11
N TYR A 355 -10.28 12.11 -6.41
CA TYR A 355 -11.04 11.20 -7.26
C TYR A 355 -10.17 10.47 -8.30
N THR A 356 -8.90 10.83 -8.49
CA THR A 356 -8.03 10.31 -9.57
C THR A 356 -8.02 8.77 -9.69
N ASN A 357 -7.92 8.04 -8.58
CA ASN A 357 -7.93 6.57 -8.60
C ASN A 357 -9.26 5.97 -9.09
N ASN A 358 -10.39 6.69 -9.05
CA ASN A 358 -11.67 6.20 -9.59
C ASN A 358 -11.62 6.00 -11.12
N LEU A 359 -10.71 6.68 -11.82
CA LEU A 359 -10.48 6.51 -13.27
C LEU A 359 -10.02 5.09 -13.61
N LEU A 360 -9.32 4.42 -12.70
CA LEU A 360 -8.80 3.06 -12.89
C LEU A 360 -9.92 2.05 -13.15
N GLN A 361 -11.07 2.21 -12.49
CA GLN A 361 -12.26 1.39 -12.70
C GLN A 361 -12.93 1.58 -14.07
N LEU A 362 -12.59 2.64 -14.82
CA LEU A 362 -13.19 2.87 -16.14
C LEU A 362 -12.56 1.98 -17.23
N PHE A 363 -11.35 1.47 -17.00
CA PHE A 363 -10.64 0.56 -17.93
C PHE A 363 -11.22 -0.86 -17.98
N GLU A 364 -12.19 -1.21 -17.11
CA GLU A 364 -12.68 -2.58 -16.95
C GLU A 364 -13.13 -3.24 -18.27
N GLN A 365 -13.76 -2.49 -19.19
CA GLN A 365 -14.21 -2.99 -20.49
C GLN A 365 -13.05 -3.34 -21.43
N ASP A 366 -11.99 -2.53 -21.48
CA ASP A 366 -10.78 -2.79 -22.28
C ASP A 366 -9.99 -4.01 -21.79
N CYS A 367 -10.25 -4.47 -20.57
CA CYS A 367 -9.55 -5.57 -19.93
C CYS A 367 -10.22 -6.95 -20.09
N GLN A 368 -11.48 -6.99 -20.51
CA GLN A 368 -12.27 -8.22 -20.61
C GLN A 368 -12.06 -8.94 -21.96
N SER A 369 -10.94 -9.66 -22.09
CA SER A 369 -10.75 -10.60 -23.20
C SER A 369 -11.58 -11.88 -22.98
N PRO A 370 -12.27 -12.43 -24.01
CA PRO A 370 -13.05 -13.66 -23.90
C PRO A 370 -12.30 -14.92 -23.41
N ASN A 371 -10.96 -14.89 -23.40
CA ASN A 371 -10.10 -16.00 -22.99
C ASN A 371 -9.17 -15.66 -21.78
N ALA A 372 -9.33 -14.51 -21.11
CA ALA A 372 -8.39 -14.07 -20.08
C ALA A 372 -8.55 -14.72 -18.69
N SER A 373 -7.43 -14.80 -17.96
CA SER A 373 -7.37 -15.10 -16.52
C SER A 373 -8.05 -13.99 -15.70
N PRO A 374 -8.75 -14.28 -14.58
CA PRO A 374 -9.74 -13.37 -13.99
C PRO A 374 -9.15 -12.26 -13.07
N ASN A 375 -8.04 -11.62 -13.45
CA ASN A 375 -7.34 -10.65 -12.58
C ASN A 375 -7.11 -9.29 -13.27
N PHE A 376 -8.17 -8.48 -13.35
CA PHE A 376 -8.17 -7.11 -13.87
C PHE A 376 -7.05 -6.24 -13.30
N ASP A 377 -6.91 -6.21 -11.97
CA ASP A 377 -5.99 -5.30 -11.28
C ASP A 377 -4.51 -5.64 -11.55
N ALA A 378 -4.17 -6.92 -11.69
CA ALA A 378 -2.80 -7.32 -12.05
C ALA A 378 -2.42 -6.87 -13.47
N ILE A 379 -3.34 -6.88 -14.43
CA ILE A 379 -3.03 -6.41 -15.79
C ILE A 379 -3.05 -4.89 -15.87
N LEU A 380 -3.97 -4.22 -15.15
CA LEU A 380 -4.05 -2.76 -15.10
C LEU A 380 -2.79 -2.15 -14.47
N SER A 381 -2.40 -2.60 -13.27
CA SER A 381 -1.16 -2.15 -12.58
C SER A 381 0.12 -2.48 -13.34
N ALA A 382 0.09 -3.46 -14.25
CA ALA A 382 1.22 -3.79 -15.11
C ALA A 382 1.42 -2.82 -16.29
N HIS A 383 0.41 -1.99 -16.64
CA HIS A 383 0.38 -1.18 -17.86
C HIS A 383 0.02 0.29 -17.66
N VAL A 384 -0.79 0.63 -16.65
CA VAL A 384 -1.21 2.01 -16.31
C VAL A 384 -0.59 2.40 -14.97
N ALA A 385 0.10 3.55 -14.94
CA ALA A 385 0.66 4.12 -13.72
C ALA A 385 -0.01 5.45 -13.36
N VAL A 386 -0.24 5.69 -12.06
CA VAL A 386 -0.62 7.01 -11.52
C VAL A 386 0.64 7.70 -10.99
N LEU A 387 0.97 8.89 -11.50
CA LEU A 387 2.12 9.71 -11.09
C LEU A 387 1.62 11.11 -10.69
N ARG A 388 2.09 11.68 -9.58
CA ARG A 388 1.69 13.06 -9.21
C ARG A 388 2.36 14.10 -10.11
N ALA A 389 1.67 15.20 -10.37
CA ALA A 389 2.06 16.23 -11.34
C ALA A 389 3.44 16.87 -11.07
N ASP A 390 3.92 16.82 -9.83
CA ASP A 390 5.19 17.37 -9.33
C ASP A 390 6.29 16.31 -9.09
N GLN A 391 5.96 15.02 -9.24
CA GLN A 391 6.80 13.90 -8.79
C GLN A 391 8.05 13.65 -9.64
N ILE A 392 8.11 14.24 -10.83
CA ILE A 392 9.21 14.11 -11.79
C ILE A 392 9.32 15.40 -12.62
N SER A 393 10.55 15.84 -12.92
CA SER A 393 10.72 17.05 -13.74
C SER A 393 10.43 16.80 -15.22
N TRP A 394 9.99 17.83 -15.95
CA TRP A 394 9.71 17.72 -17.39
C TRP A 394 10.87 17.15 -18.23
N PRO A 395 12.15 17.56 -18.03
CA PRO A 395 13.27 16.95 -18.76
C PRO A 395 13.40 15.44 -18.54
N GLU A 396 13.14 14.96 -17.32
CA GLU A 396 13.21 13.53 -16.97
C GLU A 396 11.99 12.78 -17.51
N PHE A 397 10.77 13.33 -17.34
CA PHE A 397 9.55 12.75 -17.91
C PHE A 397 9.65 12.59 -19.42
N ARG A 398 10.08 13.65 -20.13
CA ARG A 398 10.25 13.67 -21.59
C ARG A 398 11.29 12.67 -22.10
N SER A 399 12.32 12.36 -21.32
CA SER A 399 13.44 11.50 -21.74
C SER A 399 13.35 10.05 -21.24
N GLN A 400 12.74 9.81 -20.08
CA GLN A 400 12.70 8.51 -19.41
C GLN A 400 11.30 7.87 -19.35
N ILE A 401 10.23 8.67 -19.44
CA ILE A 401 8.84 8.16 -19.33
C ILE A 401 8.13 8.21 -20.68
N LEU A 402 8.00 9.42 -21.25
CA LEU A 402 7.22 9.69 -22.47
C LEU A 402 7.54 8.75 -23.66
N PRO A 403 8.80 8.34 -23.94
CA PRO A 403 9.10 7.43 -25.05
C PRO A 403 8.54 6.00 -24.90
N HIS A 404 8.05 5.64 -23.72
CA HIS A 404 7.54 4.31 -23.39
C HIS A 404 6.01 4.23 -23.32
N LEU A 405 5.32 5.37 -23.45
CA LEU A 405 3.87 5.50 -23.30
C LEU A 405 3.13 5.41 -24.65
N ASP A 406 1.95 4.80 -24.60
CA ASP A 406 0.98 4.84 -25.70
C ASP A 406 -0.04 5.97 -25.50
N PHE A 407 -0.31 6.39 -24.26
CA PHE A 407 -1.24 7.49 -23.95
C PHE A 407 -0.95 8.17 -22.60
N VAL A 408 -1.53 9.36 -22.41
CA VAL A 408 -1.58 10.08 -21.13
C VAL A 408 -3.02 10.47 -20.79
N ILE A 409 -3.37 10.45 -19.50
CA ILE A 409 -4.58 11.08 -18.97
C ILE A 409 -4.15 12.16 -17.99
N LEU A 410 -4.71 13.36 -18.10
CA LEU A 410 -4.58 14.42 -17.09
C LEU A 410 -5.82 14.36 -16.20
N SER A 411 -5.63 14.10 -14.91
CA SER A 411 -6.73 13.99 -13.96
C SER A 411 -7.47 15.33 -13.77
N PRO A 412 -8.62 15.29 -13.07
CA PRO A 412 -9.10 16.45 -12.32
C PRO A 412 -8.06 16.99 -11.32
N GLY A 413 -8.38 18.09 -10.65
CA GLY A 413 -7.59 18.63 -9.55
C GLY A 413 -8.20 19.93 -9.01
N PRO A 414 -7.70 20.43 -7.86
CA PRO A 414 -7.99 21.76 -7.37
C PRO A 414 -7.08 22.81 -8.04
N GLY A 415 -7.49 24.08 -7.96
CA GLY A 415 -6.67 25.21 -8.40
C GLY A 415 -7.00 25.70 -9.81
N SER A 416 -5.98 26.13 -10.56
CA SER A 416 -6.16 26.83 -11.84
C SER A 416 -5.08 26.49 -12.87
N PRO A 417 -5.41 26.30 -14.16
CA PRO A 417 -4.41 26.07 -15.21
C PRO A 417 -3.51 27.28 -15.51
N HIS A 418 -3.79 28.43 -14.89
CA HIS A 418 -2.91 29.60 -14.92
C HIS A 418 -1.81 29.56 -13.85
N VAL A 419 -1.82 28.57 -12.95
CA VAL A 419 -0.78 28.29 -11.96
C VAL A 419 -0.02 27.02 -12.40
N PRO A 420 1.24 27.12 -12.86
CA PRO A 420 1.94 25.95 -13.39
C PRO A 420 2.12 24.79 -12.40
N ALA A 421 2.14 25.08 -11.10
CA ALA A 421 2.25 24.06 -10.06
C ALA A 421 1.00 23.16 -9.94
N ASP A 422 -0.17 23.64 -10.35
CA ASP A 422 -1.44 22.90 -10.22
C ASP A 422 -1.59 21.83 -11.33
N ILE A 423 -0.90 21.99 -12.46
CA ILE A 423 -0.90 21.04 -13.60
C ILE A 423 0.43 20.29 -13.73
N GLY A 424 1.52 20.88 -13.23
CA GLY A 424 2.88 20.34 -13.26
C GLY A 424 3.29 19.83 -14.64
N VAL A 425 3.89 18.64 -14.66
CA VAL A 425 4.43 18.01 -15.88
C VAL A 425 3.39 17.71 -16.96
N GLY A 426 2.10 17.66 -16.61
CA GLY A 426 1.00 17.59 -17.57
C GLY A 426 0.81 18.89 -18.37
N GLY A 427 1.08 20.04 -17.73
CA GLY A 427 1.08 21.35 -18.38
C GLY A 427 2.25 21.52 -19.33
N ASP A 428 3.45 21.07 -18.92
CA ASP A 428 4.63 21.05 -19.80
C ASP A 428 4.42 20.18 -21.05
N LEU A 429 3.78 19.00 -20.90
CA LEU A 429 3.42 18.13 -22.02
C LEU A 429 2.46 18.82 -23.00
N LEU A 430 1.38 19.43 -22.49
CA LEU A 430 0.43 20.17 -23.32
C LEU A 430 1.11 21.32 -24.06
N LEU A 431 1.89 22.15 -23.36
CA LEU A 431 2.61 23.27 -23.95
C LEU A 431 3.63 22.83 -25.01
N ALA A 432 4.33 21.71 -24.81
CA ALA A 432 5.24 21.12 -25.79
C ALA A 432 4.52 20.60 -27.04
N MET A 433 3.22 20.29 -26.96
CA MET A 433 2.39 19.88 -28.10
C MET A 433 1.71 21.08 -28.80
N THR A 434 1.16 22.04 -28.05
CA THR A 434 0.38 23.17 -28.61
C THR A 434 1.24 24.31 -29.14
N SER A 435 2.48 24.50 -28.67
CA SER A 435 3.36 25.61 -29.05
C SER A 435 3.91 25.56 -30.49
N GLY A 436 3.56 24.52 -31.28
CA GLY A 436 3.92 24.38 -32.70
C GLY A 436 5.39 24.03 -32.97
N ASN A 437 6.29 24.18 -31.99
CA ASN A 437 7.68 23.78 -32.06
C ASN A 437 7.86 22.37 -31.47
N LEU A 438 7.34 21.36 -32.18
CA LEU A 438 7.25 19.97 -31.72
C LEU A 438 8.63 19.32 -31.51
N ALA A 439 9.19 19.52 -30.32
CA ALA A 439 10.40 18.87 -29.83
C ALA A 439 10.15 17.44 -29.30
N ILE A 440 8.93 16.93 -29.47
CA ILE A 440 8.45 15.58 -29.09
C ILE A 440 7.54 15.05 -30.20
N GLN A 441 7.42 13.72 -30.30
CA GLN A 441 6.35 13.10 -31.08
C GLN A 441 5.01 13.32 -30.35
N PRO A 442 3.93 13.70 -31.05
CA PRO A 442 2.60 13.77 -30.44
C PRO A 442 2.18 12.43 -29.84
N ILE A 443 1.49 12.49 -28.69
CA ILE A 443 0.91 11.34 -27.98
C ILE A 443 -0.57 11.62 -27.70
N PRO A 444 -1.48 10.62 -27.72
CA PRO A 444 -2.86 10.81 -27.30
C PRO A 444 -2.97 11.27 -25.84
N VAL A 445 -3.75 12.32 -25.61
CA VAL A 445 -4.03 12.85 -24.25
C VAL A 445 -5.53 13.05 -24.05
N LEU A 446 -6.04 12.58 -22.91
CA LEU A 446 -7.38 12.90 -22.40
C LEU A 446 -7.26 13.78 -21.14
N GLY A 447 -7.77 15.01 -21.18
CA GLY A 447 -7.85 15.89 -20.02
C GLY A 447 -9.22 15.87 -19.35
N ILE A 448 -9.27 15.82 -18.01
CA ILE A 448 -10.53 15.77 -17.27
C ILE A 448 -10.58 16.94 -16.28
N CYS A 449 -11.70 17.66 -16.23
CA CYS A 449 -11.93 18.84 -15.38
C CYS A 449 -10.79 19.87 -15.43
N LEU A 450 -9.86 19.88 -14.48
CA LEU A 450 -8.67 20.74 -14.50
C LEU A 450 -7.80 20.48 -15.75
N GLY A 451 -7.64 19.22 -16.17
CA GLY A 451 -6.98 18.86 -17.43
C GLY A 451 -7.70 19.36 -18.70
N HIS A 452 -9.02 19.55 -18.65
CA HIS A 452 -9.79 20.17 -19.73
C HIS A 452 -9.53 21.68 -19.82
N GLN A 453 -9.53 22.35 -18.65
CA GLN A 453 -9.23 23.77 -18.54
C GLN A 453 -7.77 24.06 -18.96
N ALA A 454 -6.83 23.17 -18.63
CA ALA A 454 -5.43 23.24 -19.07
C ALA A 454 -5.29 23.13 -20.59
N LEU A 455 -5.98 22.18 -21.25
CA LEU A 455 -5.96 22.07 -22.72
C LEU A 455 -6.46 23.36 -23.39
N ALA A 456 -7.52 23.97 -22.86
CA ALA A 456 -8.03 25.23 -23.38
C ALA A 456 -7.04 26.39 -23.16
N ALA A 457 -6.56 26.59 -21.92
CA ALA A 457 -5.66 27.68 -21.56
C ALA A 457 -4.32 27.61 -22.32
N LEU A 458 -3.70 26.42 -22.39
CA LEU A 458 -2.42 26.20 -23.07
C LEU A 458 -2.55 26.12 -24.61
N SER A 459 -3.79 26.15 -25.14
CA SER A 459 -4.07 26.42 -26.56
C SER A 459 -4.28 27.92 -26.85
N GLY A 460 -4.15 28.80 -25.86
CA GLY A 460 -4.42 30.23 -25.98
C GLY A 460 -5.88 30.63 -25.73
N GLY A 461 -6.70 29.72 -25.22
CA GLY A 461 -8.04 30.03 -24.72
C GLY A 461 -8.04 30.67 -23.34
N LYS A 462 -9.22 31.10 -22.88
CA LYS A 462 -9.40 31.73 -21.57
C LYS A 462 -10.27 30.85 -20.67
N VAL A 463 -9.86 30.75 -19.40
CA VAL A 463 -10.63 30.12 -18.33
C VAL A 463 -11.20 31.22 -17.43
N VAL A 464 -12.42 31.03 -16.95
CA VAL A 464 -13.21 31.98 -16.17
C VAL A 464 -13.95 31.26 -15.04
N HIS A 465 -14.50 32.00 -14.09
CA HIS A 465 -15.46 31.44 -13.14
C HIS A 465 -16.72 30.93 -13.88
N ALA A 466 -17.25 29.79 -13.45
CA ALA A 466 -18.49 29.21 -13.97
C ALA A 466 -19.70 30.10 -13.66
N GLY A 467 -20.74 30.03 -14.50
CA GLY A 467 -21.97 30.81 -14.33
C GLY A 467 -22.78 30.35 -13.11
N GLU A 468 -22.78 29.04 -12.85
CA GLU A 468 -23.20 28.43 -11.60
C GLU A 468 -22.08 27.52 -11.08
N LEU A 469 -21.78 27.55 -9.79
CA LEU A 469 -20.80 26.65 -9.17
C LEU A 469 -21.45 25.30 -8.89
N VAL A 470 -20.97 24.26 -9.59
CA VAL A 470 -21.54 22.92 -9.53
C VAL A 470 -20.53 21.93 -8.95
N HIS A 471 -20.73 21.62 -7.67
CA HIS A 471 -19.98 20.59 -6.93
C HIS A 471 -20.91 19.46 -6.51
N GLY A 472 -20.53 18.21 -6.78
CA GLY A 472 -21.27 17.01 -6.31
C GLY A 472 -22.67 16.83 -6.91
N ARG A 473 -23.00 17.55 -7.99
CA ARG A 473 -24.32 17.49 -8.65
C ARG A 473 -24.17 17.00 -10.09
N THR A 474 -25.15 16.24 -10.57
CA THR A 474 -25.26 15.85 -11.98
C THR A 474 -25.92 16.94 -12.82
N VAL A 475 -25.41 17.19 -14.02
CA VAL A 475 -26.00 18.07 -15.03
C VAL A 475 -26.24 17.32 -16.35
N PRO A 476 -27.14 17.77 -17.24
CA PRO A 476 -27.21 17.28 -18.60
C PRO A 476 -25.98 17.70 -19.41
N ILE A 477 -25.51 16.82 -20.29
CA ILE A 477 -24.46 17.06 -21.28
C ILE A 477 -25.00 16.69 -22.65
N GLN A 478 -25.05 17.66 -23.57
CA GLN A 478 -25.26 17.42 -25.00
C GLN A 478 -23.90 17.15 -25.66
N HIS A 479 -23.80 16.09 -26.46
CA HIS A 479 -22.59 15.76 -27.22
C HIS A 479 -22.88 15.57 -28.71
N ASN A 480 -21.81 15.51 -29.52
CA ASN A 480 -21.90 15.26 -30.97
C ASN A 480 -22.00 13.76 -31.36
N GLY A 481 -21.67 12.83 -30.45
CA GLY A 481 -21.72 11.38 -30.69
C GLY A 481 -20.51 10.84 -31.49
N ALA A 482 -19.41 11.59 -31.54
CA ALA A 482 -18.20 11.25 -32.28
C ALA A 482 -16.94 11.28 -31.38
N GLY A 483 -15.85 10.68 -31.85
CA GLY A 483 -14.59 10.60 -31.09
C GLY A 483 -14.80 9.90 -29.75
N ILE A 484 -14.44 10.56 -28.64
CA ILE A 484 -14.66 10.02 -27.29
C ILE A 484 -16.15 9.78 -26.94
N PHE A 485 -17.10 10.34 -27.69
CA PHE A 485 -18.55 10.10 -27.53
C PHE A 485 -19.14 9.07 -28.52
N GLN A 486 -18.30 8.35 -29.27
CA GLN A 486 -18.76 7.34 -30.22
C GLN A 486 -19.61 6.24 -29.54
N GLY A 487 -20.69 5.80 -30.20
CA GLY A 487 -21.60 4.78 -29.66
C GLY A 487 -22.58 5.27 -28.58
N LEU A 488 -22.40 6.49 -28.05
CA LEU A 488 -23.41 7.17 -27.24
C LEU A 488 -24.38 7.93 -28.17
N ASP A 489 -25.68 7.85 -27.91
CA ASP A 489 -26.71 8.46 -28.76
C ASP A 489 -26.82 9.98 -28.52
N PRO A 490 -26.44 10.84 -29.49
CA PRO A 490 -26.50 12.30 -29.32
C PRO A 490 -27.92 12.87 -29.27
N ALA A 491 -28.97 12.06 -29.48
CA ALA A 491 -30.36 12.47 -29.22
C ALA A 491 -30.72 12.48 -27.72
N HIS A 492 -29.86 11.93 -26.86
CA HIS A 492 -30.07 11.86 -25.41
C HIS A 492 -28.97 12.61 -24.65
N PHE A 493 -29.33 13.36 -23.60
CA PHE A 493 -28.35 13.99 -22.72
C PHE A 493 -27.70 12.95 -21.80
N LEU A 494 -26.37 12.99 -21.66
CA LEU A 494 -25.67 12.25 -20.60
C LEU A 494 -25.86 13.01 -19.28
N ARG A 495 -26.15 12.31 -18.18
CA ARG A 495 -26.11 12.91 -16.84
C ARG A 495 -24.74 12.66 -16.23
N MET A 496 -23.95 13.72 -16.08
CA MET A 496 -22.56 13.64 -15.60
C MET A 496 -22.35 14.57 -14.41
N VAL A 497 -21.48 14.15 -13.47
CA VAL A 497 -21.17 14.93 -12.27
C VAL A 497 -20.14 16.02 -12.56
N ARG A 498 -20.33 17.19 -11.94
CA ARG A 498 -19.39 18.32 -11.96
C ARG A 498 -18.81 18.58 -10.56
N TYR A 499 -17.55 19.01 -10.52
CA TYR A 499 -16.89 19.60 -9.36
C TYR A 499 -16.16 20.92 -9.71
N ASN A 500 -16.55 21.60 -10.79
CA ASN A 500 -15.80 22.73 -11.32
C ASN A 500 -16.37 24.09 -10.88
N SER A 501 -15.48 24.92 -10.30
CA SER A 501 -15.75 26.35 -10.06
C SER A 501 -15.32 27.25 -11.22
N LEU A 502 -14.42 26.74 -12.06
CA LEU A 502 -13.93 27.38 -13.29
C LEU A 502 -14.48 26.66 -14.53
N THR A 503 -14.56 27.37 -15.66
CA THR A 503 -15.02 26.85 -16.95
C THR A 503 -14.29 27.53 -18.11
N VAL A 504 -14.37 26.97 -19.31
CA VAL A 504 -13.76 27.55 -20.52
C VAL A 504 -14.69 28.59 -21.14
N ASP A 505 -14.17 29.80 -21.39
CA ASP A 505 -14.91 30.91 -21.99
C ASP A 505 -15.15 30.63 -23.50
N PRO A 506 -16.40 30.34 -23.95
CA PRO A 506 -16.66 29.96 -25.33
C PRO A 506 -16.43 31.11 -26.32
N ALA A 507 -16.49 32.37 -25.86
CA ALA A 507 -16.22 33.54 -26.71
C ALA A 507 -14.71 33.78 -26.93
N ALA A 508 -13.86 33.10 -26.16
CA ALA A 508 -12.41 33.19 -26.22
C ALA A 508 -11.74 31.86 -26.62
N LEU A 509 -12.48 30.90 -27.19
CA LEU A 509 -11.94 29.61 -27.61
C LEU A 509 -11.06 29.75 -28.87
N PRO A 510 -9.82 29.21 -28.89
CA PRO A 510 -8.92 29.32 -30.03
C PRO A 510 -9.37 28.40 -31.18
N SER A 511 -9.27 28.88 -32.42
CA SER A 511 -9.80 28.20 -33.61
C SER A 511 -9.26 26.79 -33.89
N GLN A 512 -8.17 26.36 -33.23
CA GLN A 512 -7.60 25.03 -33.31
C GLN A 512 -8.34 23.96 -32.48
N LEU A 513 -9.23 24.37 -31.59
CA LEU A 513 -10.13 23.51 -30.83
C LEU A 513 -11.54 23.51 -31.45
N ASP A 514 -12.23 22.38 -31.37
CA ASP A 514 -13.68 22.25 -31.58
C ASP A 514 -14.37 21.86 -30.27
N VAL A 515 -15.58 22.39 -30.07
CA VAL A 515 -16.47 21.99 -28.98
C VAL A 515 -17.20 20.72 -29.40
N ILE A 516 -17.00 19.64 -28.66
CA ILE A 516 -17.61 18.32 -28.91
C ILE A 516 -18.75 17.99 -27.93
N ALA A 517 -18.85 18.73 -26.83
CA ALA A 517 -19.97 18.69 -25.89
C ALA A 517 -20.20 20.02 -25.16
N THR A 518 -21.45 20.31 -24.80
CA THR A 518 -21.88 21.47 -23.98
C THR A 518 -22.92 21.06 -22.95
N ASN A 519 -23.13 21.88 -21.92
CA ASN A 519 -24.34 21.83 -21.11
C ASN A 519 -25.47 22.57 -21.88
N PRO A 520 -26.64 21.96 -22.13
CA PRO A 520 -27.74 22.61 -22.85
C PRO A 520 -28.43 23.73 -22.05
N ASP A 521 -28.29 23.77 -20.72
CA ASP A 521 -29.02 24.71 -19.86
C ASP A 521 -28.37 26.10 -19.78
N ASP A 522 -27.03 26.16 -19.79
CA ASP A 522 -26.22 27.39 -19.65
C ASP A 522 -25.31 27.68 -20.86
N GLY A 523 -25.08 26.70 -21.74
CA GLY A 523 -24.16 26.79 -22.87
C GLY A 523 -22.67 26.62 -22.53
N GLU A 524 -22.32 26.23 -21.30
CA GLU A 524 -20.94 26.01 -20.89
C GLU A 524 -20.27 24.87 -21.69
N VAL A 525 -18.99 25.05 -21.99
CA VAL A 525 -18.19 24.07 -22.73
C VAL A 525 -17.94 22.84 -21.85
N MET A 526 -18.40 21.67 -22.30
CA MET A 526 -18.31 20.42 -21.55
C MET A 526 -17.34 19.40 -22.14
N GLY A 527 -16.93 19.58 -23.41
CA GLY A 527 -15.90 18.77 -24.03
C GLY A 527 -15.23 19.43 -25.23
N LEU A 528 -13.94 19.21 -25.40
CA LEU A 528 -13.09 19.80 -26.44
C LEU A 528 -12.28 18.72 -27.19
N GLN A 529 -11.98 18.99 -28.45
CA GLN A 529 -11.06 18.22 -29.29
C GLN A 529 -10.13 19.17 -30.07
N HIS A 530 -8.84 18.82 -30.20
CA HIS A 530 -7.91 19.56 -31.06
C HIS A 530 -7.96 19.05 -32.50
N LYS A 531 -7.98 19.96 -33.49
CA LYS A 531 -8.21 19.65 -34.91
C LYS A 531 -7.14 18.79 -35.56
N THR A 532 -5.90 18.89 -35.09
CA THR A 532 -4.72 18.30 -35.74
C THR A 532 -3.81 17.51 -34.79
N LEU A 533 -4.17 17.43 -33.50
CA LEU A 533 -3.39 16.73 -32.48
C LEU A 533 -4.35 15.76 -31.74
N PRO A 534 -3.89 14.62 -31.23
CA PRO A 534 -4.73 13.64 -30.54
C PRO A 534 -5.07 14.07 -29.10
N LEU A 535 -5.52 15.32 -28.93
CA LEU A 535 -5.85 15.94 -27.65
C LEU A 535 -7.37 16.06 -27.53
N TYR A 536 -7.91 15.45 -26.47
CA TYR A 536 -9.34 15.42 -26.14
C TYR A 536 -9.52 15.83 -24.69
N SER A 537 -10.67 16.41 -24.32
CA SER A 537 -10.94 16.68 -22.91
C SER A 537 -12.42 16.86 -22.56
N VAL A 538 -12.77 16.68 -21.28
CA VAL A 538 -14.12 16.84 -20.72
C VAL A 538 -14.11 17.64 -19.41
N GLN A 539 -15.08 18.54 -19.21
CA GLN A 539 -15.17 19.38 -17.99
C GLN A 539 -15.84 18.64 -16.81
N PHE A 540 -16.63 17.60 -17.10
CA PHE A 540 -17.29 16.74 -16.12
C PHE A 540 -16.43 15.53 -15.73
N HIS A 541 -16.86 14.81 -14.70
CA HIS A 541 -16.12 13.70 -14.08
C HIS A 541 -16.74 12.33 -14.45
N PRO A 542 -16.23 11.61 -15.47
CA PRO A 542 -16.73 10.28 -15.85
C PRO A 542 -16.51 9.21 -14.76
N GLU A 543 -15.62 9.43 -13.81
CA GLU A 543 -15.22 8.49 -12.77
C GLU A 543 -16.12 8.48 -11.51
N SER A 544 -16.93 9.52 -11.32
CA SER A 544 -17.87 9.64 -10.21
C SER A 544 -18.95 8.55 -10.25
N ILE A 545 -19.35 8.04 -9.09
CA ILE A 545 -20.34 6.95 -9.00
C ILE A 545 -21.71 7.33 -9.61
N CYS A 546 -22.08 8.61 -9.58
CA CYS A 546 -23.32 9.09 -10.19
C CYS A 546 -23.24 9.30 -11.71
N SER A 547 -22.04 9.43 -12.30
CA SER A 547 -21.85 9.51 -13.76
C SER A 547 -22.04 8.16 -14.47
N ARG A 548 -22.02 7.05 -13.73
CA ARG A 548 -22.13 5.68 -14.29
C ARG A 548 -23.56 5.23 -14.63
N ARG A 549 -24.57 6.00 -14.24
CA ARG A 549 -25.99 5.64 -14.39
C ARG A 549 -26.69 6.51 -15.43
N SER A 550 -26.57 6.13 -16.71
CA SER A 550 -27.43 6.68 -17.77
C SER A 550 -28.83 6.04 -17.74
N ASP A 551 -29.84 6.77 -18.23
CA ASP A 551 -31.22 6.25 -18.38
C ASP A 551 -31.31 5.11 -19.41
N SER A 552 -30.28 4.90 -20.24
CA SER A 552 -30.15 3.81 -21.22
C SER A 552 -29.39 2.57 -20.70
N GLY A 553 -28.86 2.61 -19.46
CA GLY A 553 -28.14 1.49 -18.85
C GLY A 553 -26.68 1.32 -19.29
N ILE A 554 -26.15 2.24 -20.10
CA ILE A 554 -24.73 2.27 -20.50
C ILE A 554 -23.92 3.07 -19.47
N ASP A 555 -22.82 2.51 -18.98
CA ASP A 555 -21.82 3.28 -18.22
C ASP A 555 -21.05 4.19 -19.19
N ALA A 556 -21.51 5.45 -19.31
CA ALA A 556 -20.94 6.41 -20.24
C ALA A 556 -19.50 6.80 -19.89
N GLY A 557 -19.09 6.69 -18.62
CA GLY A 557 -17.71 6.91 -18.21
C GLY A 557 -16.78 5.84 -18.75
N LYS A 558 -17.18 4.56 -18.66
CA LYS A 558 -16.45 3.44 -19.28
C LYS A 558 -16.41 3.56 -20.80
N GLN A 559 -17.53 3.89 -21.44
CA GLN A 559 -17.60 4.06 -22.89
C GLN A 559 -16.65 5.19 -23.39
N ILE A 560 -16.54 6.31 -22.66
CA ILE A 560 -15.61 7.40 -22.99
C ILE A 560 -14.15 6.93 -22.95
N ILE A 561 -13.76 6.14 -21.96
CA ILE A 561 -12.40 5.58 -21.87
C ILE A 561 -12.15 4.54 -22.96
N HIS A 562 -13.09 3.64 -23.24
CA HIS A 562 -12.96 2.66 -24.32
C HIS A 562 -12.85 3.32 -25.71
N ASN A 563 -13.61 4.39 -25.95
CA ASN A 563 -13.49 5.20 -27.16
C ASN A 563 -12.12 5.89 -27.25
N PHE A 564 -11.61 6.45 -26.15
CA PHE A 564 -10.27 7.02 -26.10
C PHE A 564 -9.17 5.97 -26.34
N MET A 565 -9.32 4.77 -25.77
CA MET A 565 -8.41 3.64 -26.02
C MET A 565 -8.43 3.16 -27.49
N SER A 566 -9.57 3.27 -28.17
CA SER A 566 -9.67 3.00 -29.61
C SER A 566 -8.92 4.07 -30.43
N ILE A 567 -9.10 5.35 -30.08
CA ILE A 567 -8.37 6.48 -30.67
C ILE A 567 -6.85 6.34 -30.49
N VAL A 568 -6.38 5.78 -29.36
CA VAL A 568 -4.96 5.49 -29.10
C VAL A 568 -4.41 4.48 -30.11
N ASP A 569 -5.14 3.40 -30.41
CA ASP A 569 -4.67 2.40 -31.36
C ASP A 569 -4.71 2.91 -32.81
N ASP A 570 -5.77 3.63 -33.22
CA ASP A 570 -5.86 4.24 -34.56
C ASP A 570 -4.73 5.27 -34.80
N PHE A 571 -4.41 6.07 -33.76
CA PHE A 571 -3.28 6.99 -33.81
C PHE A 571 -1.96 6.26 -34.05
N TRP A 572 -1.67 5.20 -33.30
CA TRP A 572 -0.41 4.46 -33.42
C TRP A 572 -0.32 3.56 -34.65
N ALA A 573 -1.46 3.06 -35.15
CA ALA A 573 -1.53 2.37 -36.44
C ALA A 573 -1.18 3.30 -37.61
N THR A 574 -1.54 4.58 -37.50
CA THR A 574 -1.27 5.60 -38.52
C THR A 574 0.13 6.20 -38.42
N ASN A 575 0.62 6.49 -37.21
CA ASN A 575 1.86 7.25 -36.99
C ASN A 575 3.11 6.38 -36.72
N GLY A 576 2.93 5.08 -36.51
CA GLY A 576 4.00 4.15 -36.14
C GLY A 576 4.37 4.26 -34.66
N ARG A 577 4.15 3.17 -33.91
CA ARG A 577 4.46 3.11 -32.47
C ARG A 577 6.00 3.05 -32.25
N PRO A 578 6.56 3.84 -31.32
CA PRO A 578 7.97 3.75 -30.94
C PRO A 578 8.40 2.34 -30.52
N GLN A 579 9.69 2.06 -30.62
CA GLN A 579 10.26 0.77 -30.22
C GLN A 579 9.96 0.48 -28.75
N ARG A 580 9.30 -0.64 -28.45
CA ARG A 580 8.85 -1.02 -27.10
C ARG A 580 9.99 -1.45 -26.18
N LEU A 581 10.89 -0.53 -25.84
CA LEU A 581 11.69 -0.62 -24.63
C LEU A 581 10.74 -0.84 -23.43
N PRO A 582 11.04 -1.72 -22.46
CA PRO A 582 10.22 -1.88 -21.26
C PRO A 582 10.01 -0.54 -20.56
N LEU A 583 8.86 -0.32 -19.91
CA LEU A 583 8.74 0.79 -18.94
C LEU A 583 9.87 0.62 -17.92
N PRO A 584 10.78 1.60 -17.73
CA PRO A 584 11.81 1.53 -16.71
C PRO A 584 11.20 1.12 -15.36
N LEU A 585 11.83 0.15 -14.70
CA LEU A 585 11.36 -0.43 -13.44
C LEU A 585 11.10 0.66 -12.39
N ASP A 586 11.87 1.73 -12.45
CA ASP A 586 11.81 2.87 -11.55
C ASP A 586 10.54 3.73 -11.76
N ILE A 587 9.91 3.73 -12.95
CA ILE A 587 8.55 4.30 -13.13
C ILE A 587 7.51 3.47 -12.36
N ARG A 588 7.69 2.15 -12.28
CA ARG A 588 6.80 1.30 -11.47
C ARG A 588 6.94 1.66 -9.99
N LYS A 589 8.15 1.96 -9.49
CA LYS A 589 8.36 2.48 -8.11
C LYS A 589 7.71 3.84 -7.87
N LEU A 590 7.65 4.70 -8.90
CA LEU A 590 6.99 6.02 -8.81
C LEU A 590 5.45 5.92 -8.83
N CYS A 591 4.87 4.82 -9.31
CA CYS A 591 3.42 4.64 -9.38
C CYS A 591 2.78 4.58 -7.99
N VAL A 592 1.77 5.41 -7.73
CA VAL A 592 1.03 5.45 -6.45
C VAL A 592 0.48 4.06 -6.05
N LEU A 593 0.01 3.27 -7.02
CA LEU A 593 -0.54 1.92 -6.79
C LEU A 593 0.51 0.87 -6.39
N ASN A 594 1.78 1.09 -6.73
CA ASN A 594 2.87 0.14 -6.47
C ASN A 594 3.67 0.49 -5.20
N THR A 595 3.19 1.43 -4.39
CA THR A 595 3.81 1.91 -3.12
C THR A 595 3.89 0.86 -2.00
N ILE A 596 3.68 -0.41 -2.32
CA ILE A 596 3.83 -1.57 -1.43
C ILE A 596 5.30 -2.02 -1.35
N ASP A 597 6.14 -1.68 -2.35
CA ASP A 597 7.49 -2.25 -2.53
C ASP A 597 8.65 -1.27 -2.17
N SER A 598 8.37 -0.08 -1.62
CA SER A 598 9.37 0.97 -1.39
C SER A 598 10.14 0.88 -0.05
N GLY A 599 9.97 -0.22 0.70
CA GLY A 599 10.64 -0.45 2.00
C GLY A 599 11.98 -1.20 1.92
N LEU A 600 12.59 -1.32 0.74
CA LEU A 600 13.76 -2.18 0.50
C LEU A 600 14.95 -1.38 -0.07
N ASP A 601 15.99 -1.23 0.76
CA ASP A 601 17.31 -0.74 0.39
C ASP A 601 18.01 -1.70 -0.59
N GLU A 602 18.36 -1.21 -1.79
CA GLU A 602 19.08 -1.99 -2.82
C GLU A 602 20.54 -2.30 -2.45
N SER A 603 21.12 -1.61 -1.46
CA SER A 603 22.54 -1.71 -1.10
C SER A 603 22.87 -2.83 -0.10
N GLN A 604 21.88 -3.37 0.60
CA GLN A 604 22.06 -4.44 1.58
C GLN A 604 21.51 -5.79 1.09
N PRO A 605 22.07 -6.93 1.55
CA PRO A 605 21.46 -8.23 1.33
C PRO A 605 20.18 -8.30 2.19
N ALA A 606 19.07 -7.81 1.64
CA ALA A 606 17.80 -7.73 2.36
C ALA A 606 17.25 -9.11 2.70
N GLU A 607 17.70 -9.66 3.84
CA GLU A 607 16.89 -10.48 4.72
C GLU A 607 15.76 -9.61 5.34
N LEU A 608 14.92 -9.01 4.48
CA LEU A 608 13.47 -8.91 4.74
C LEU A 608 12.78 -10.27 4.45
N VAL A 609 13.57 -11.33 4.63
CA VAL A 609 13.20 -12.40 5.55
C VAL A 609 12.68 -11.78 6.86
N VAL A 610 11.39 -11.43 6.87
CA VAL A 610 10.55 -11.89 7.98
C VAL A 610 10.85 -13.37 8.07
N LYS A 611 11.54 -13.79 9.13
CA LYS A 611 11.94 -15.19 9.32
C LYS A 611 10.73 -15.97 9.84
N THR A 612 9.64 -15.93 9.07
CA THR A 612 8.64 -16.99 8.98
C THR A 612 9.27 -18.25 8.35
N VAL A 613 10.33 -18.76 9.00
CA VAL A 613 10.23 -20.08 9.60
C VAL A 613 8.80 -20.21 10.12
N HIS A 614 8.05 -21.23 9.71
CA HIS A 614 6.74 -21.46 10.33
C HIS A 614 6.94 -21.86 11.80
N ARG A 615 7.19 -20.85 12.64
CA ARG A 615 7.06 -20.91 14.09
C ARG A 615 5.63 -21.37 14.33
N GLY A 616 5.48 -22.41 15.15
CA GLY A 616 4.16 -22.75 15.65
C GLY A 616 3.57 -21.52 16.36
N PRO A 617 2.24 -21.35 16.38
CA PRO A 617 1.64 -20.20 17.03
C PRO A 617 2.13 -20.11 18.47
N ILE A 618 2.80 -19.01 18.81
CA ILE A 618 3.34 -18.72 20.14
C ILE A 618 2.18 -18.52 21.12
N TYR A 619 1.04 -18.05 20.62
CA TYR A 619 -0.13 -17.66 21.38
C TYR A 619 -1.40 -18.42 20.99
N SER A 620 -2.36 -18.49 21.91
CA SER A 620 -3.77 -18.81 21.63
C SER A 620 -4.67 -17.80 22.34
N VAL A 621 -5.85 -17.51 21.77
CA VAL A 621 -6.88 -16.72 22.47
C VAL A 621 -7.84 -17.67 23.20
N ARG A 622 -7.62 -17.87 24.50
CA ARG A 622 -8.51 -18.65 25.37
C ARG A 622 -9.82 -17.89 25.65
N ARG A 623 -10.89 -18.65 25.92
CA ARG A 623 -12.23 -18.10 26.17
C ARG A 623 -12.93 -18.79 27.34
N HIS A 624 -13.80 -18.05 28.02
CA HIS A 624 -14.67 -18.56 29.07
C HIS A 624 -16.04 -17.87 29.02
N ASP A 625 -17.13 -18.64 29.00
CA ASP A 625 -18.47 -18.08 29.20
C ASP A 625 -18.61 -17.60 30.65
N ILE A 626 -19.05 -16.35 30.82
CA ILE A 626 -19.33 -15.75 32.13
C ILE A 626 -20.80 -15.33 32.26
N GLY A 627 -21.64 -15.56 31.26
CA GLY A 627 -23.06 -15.14 31.23
C GLY A 627 -23.91 -15.75 32.35
N SER A 628 -23.56 -16.95 32.83
CA SER A 628 -24.18 -17.58 34.00
C SER A 628 -23.86 -16.87 35.32
N LEU A 629 -22.76 -16.11 35.37
CA LEU A 629 -22.26 -15.39 36.54
C LEU A 629 -22.83 -13.96 36.64
N ILE A 630 -23.30 -13.39 35.53
CA ILE A 630 -23.84 -12.03 35.50
C ILE A 630 -25.19 -11.99 36.24
N PRO A 631 -25.33 -11.18 37.32
CA PRO A 631 -26.57 -11.03 38.07
C PRO A 631 -27.75 -10.64 37.17
N SER A 632 -28.96 -11.09 37.48
CA SER A 632 -30.14 -10.88 36.63
C SER A 632 -30.39 -9.41 36.28
N PHE A 633 -30.25 -8.50 37.25
CA PHE A 633 -30.36 -7.05 37.06
C PHE A 633 -29.19 -6.44 36.24
N ALA A 634 -28.03 -7.08 36.24
CA ALA A 634 -26.82 -6.61 35.59
C ALA A 634 -26.70 -7.04 34.11
N ARG A 635 -27.47 -8.05 33.66
CA ARG A 635 -27.34 -8.67 32.31
C ARG A 635 -27.47 -7.69 31.15
N SER A 636 -28.24 -6.62 31.31
CA SER A 636 -28.39 -5.54 30.33
C SER A 636 -27.80 -4.20 30.80
N ARG A 637 -27.04 -4.19 31.89
CA ARG A 637 -26.39 -3.03 32.51
C ARG A 637 -24.88 -3.17 32.43
N LEU A 638 -24.37 -3.04 31.20
CA LEU A 638 -22.95 -3.13 30.88
C LEU A 638 -22.09 -2.15 31.69
N ASP A 639 -22.68 -1.00 32.05
CA ASP A 639 -22.09 0.00 32.94
C ASP A 639 -21.79 -0.56 34.33
N LEU A 640 -22.72 -1.32 34.94
CA LEU A 640 -22.52 -1.95 36.24
C LEU A 640 -21.49 -3.09 36.18
N VAL A 641 -21.45 -3.84 35.07
CA VAL A 641 -20.45 -4.90 34.87
C VAL A 641 -19.06 -4.28 34.75
N PHE A 642 -18.89 -3.26 33.90
CA PHE A 642 -17.62 -2.54 33.75
C PHE A 642 -17.12 -1.96 35.08
N GLU A 643 -17.99 -1.24 35.80
CA GLU A 643 -17.71 -0.59 37.07
C GLU A 643 -17.34 -1.59 38.18
N ALA A 644 -17.95 -2.77 38.20
CA ALA A 644 -17.64 -3.81 39.18
C ALA A 644 -16.42 -4.68 38.82
N THR A 645 -16.10 -4.88 37.53
CA THR A 645 -15.06 -5.83 37.13
C THR A 645 -13.75 -5.22 36.62
N ILE A 646 -13.84 -4.13 35.83
CA ILE A 646 -12.71 -3.59 35.05
C ILE A 646 -12.28 -2.19 35.50
N TYR A 647 -13.21 -1.30 35.81
CA TYR A 647 -12.92 0.13 36.02
C TYR A 647 -12.00 0.37 37.23
N SER A 648 -11.04 1.27 37.05
CA SER A 648 -10.12 1.78 38.06
C SER A 648 -9.67 3.17 37.65
N SER A 649 -9.72 4.16 38.54
CA SER A 649 -9.19 5.50 38.28
C SER A 649 -7.67 5.52 38.06
N ASN A 650 -6.98 4.49 38.56
CA ASN A 650 -5.52 4.45 38.68
C ASN A 650 -4.89 3.42 37.72
N SER A 651 -5.68 2.78 36.86
CA SER A 651 -5.23 1.71 35.95
C SER A 651 -5.82 1.93 34.56
N PRO A 652 -5.03 1.77 33.48
CA PRO A 652 -5.57 1.98 32.14
C PRO A 652 -6.64 0.95 31.82
N SER A 653 -7.75 1.43 31.27
CA SER A 653 -8.93 0.62 31.02
C SER A 653 -9.76 1.20 29.88
N PHE A 654 -10.49 0.32 29.18
CA PHE A 654 -11.35 0.69 28.07
C PHE A 654 -12.71 0.00 28.14
N TRP A 655 -13.72 0.67 27.60
CA TRP A 655 -15.00 0.12 27.18
C TRP A 655 -15.33 0.69 25.80
N LEU A 656 -15.21 -0.13 24.76
CA LEU A 656 -15.74 0.14 23.42
C LEU A 656 -17.17 -0.39 23.36
N ASP A 657 -18.14 0.45 22.98
CA ASP A 657 -19.54 0.17 23.24
C ASP A 657 -20.50 0.47 22.08
N SER A 658 -21.24 -0.56 21.69
CA SER A 658 -22.38 -0.45 20.78
C SER A 658 -23.64 0.02 21.52
N ALA A 659 -23.61 1.23 22.09
CA ALA A 659 -24.69 1.77 22.91
C ALA A 659 -26.06 1.87 22.19
N ALA A 660 -26.05 1.99 20.86
CA ALA A 660 -27.23 2.02 19.99
C ALA A 660 -27.47 0.72 19.20
N ALA A 661 -26.94 -0.42 19.65
CA ALA A 661 -27.06 -1.72 18.97
C ALA A 661 -28.50 -2.09 18.55
N ALA A 662 -28.73 -2.15 17.23
CA ALA A 662 -30.00 -2.58 16.65
C ALA A 662 -29.95 -4.07 16.22
N PRO A 663 -31.05 -4.84 16.34
CA PRO A 663 -31.12 -6.18 15.77
C PRO A 663 -30.91 -6.14 14.25
N GLY A 664 -29.96 -6.92 13.73
CA GLY A 664 -29.58 -6.93 12.32
C GLY A 664 -28.52 -5.89 11.90
N ASP A 665 -28.08 -5.00 12.80
CA ASP A 665 -26.91 -4.15 12.54
C ASP A 665 -25.59 -4.89 12.85
N ASN A 666 -24.95 -5.41 11.81
CA ASN A 666 -23.63 -6.06 11.88
C ASN A 666 -22.53 -5.13 12.42
N PHE A 667 -22.69 -3.81 12.29
CA PHE A 667 -21.68 -2.83 12.67
C PHE A 667 -21.66 -2.54 14.18
N ALA A 668 -22.78 -2.81 14.88
CA ALA A 668 -22.98 -2.53 16.30
C ALA A 668 -23.35 -3.78 17.14
N ARG A 669 -22.86 -4.97 16.76
CA ARG A 669 -23.21 -6.24 17.44
C ARG A 669 -22.53 -6.46 18.80
N PHE A 670 -21.35 -5.89 19.04
CA PHE A 670 -20.54 -6.22 20.22
C PHE A 670 -20.15 -4.99 21.05
N SER A 671 -19.99 -5.20 22.35
CA SER A 671 -19.25 -4.29 23.24
C SER A 671 -18.07 -5.03 23.87
N TYR A 672 -16.95 -4.34 24.03
CA TYR A 672 -15.70 -4.90 24.56
C TYR A 672 -15.18 -4.04 25.70
N MET A 673 -14.76 -4.67 26.80
CA MET A 673 -14.17 -3.97 27.94
C MET A 673 -12.97 -4.72 28.49
N GLY A 674 -11.87 -4.03 28.77
CA GLY A 674 -10.65 -4.67 29.24
C GLY A 674 -9.80 -3.78 30.15
N PRO A 675 -9.11 -4.39 31.15
CA PRO A 675 -8.04 -3.74 31.87
C PRO A 675 -6.73 -3.91 31.09
N THR A 676 -5.71 -3.12 31.40
CA THR A 676 -4.33 -3.46 31.00
C THR A 676 -3.33 -3.03 32.08
N SER A 677 -2.04 -3.33 31.88
CA SER A 677 -0.97 -2.70 32.66
C SER A 677 -0.60 -1.34 32.08
N LEU A 678 0.04 -0.50 32.90
CA LEU A 678 0.69 0.73 32.43
C LEU A 678 1.79 0.40 31.40
N ASP A 679 2.49 -0.71 31.58
CA ASP A 679 3.56 -1.20 30.69
C ASP A 679 3.09 -1.36 29.24
N TYR A 680 1.90 -1.94 29.06
CA TYR A 680 1.27 -2.17 27.75
C TYR A 680 0.61 -0.93 27.13
N CYS A 681 0.72 0.24 27.76
CA CYS A 681 0.32 1.51 27.16
C CYS A 681 1.47 2.08 26.32
N ILE A 682 1.16 2.44 25.08
CA ILE A 682 2.07 2.96 24.06
C ILE A 682 1.54 4.32 23.64
N SER A 683 2.40 5.33 23.58
CA SER A 683 2.09 6.70 23.18
C SER A 683 3.13 7.20 22.19
N TYR A 684 2.72 7.99 21.20
CA TYR A 684 3.61 8.57 20.20
C TYR A 684 3.44 10.08 20.14
N ASP A 685 4.57 10.78 20.05
CA ASP A 685 4.67 12.23 19.89
C ASP A 685 5.30 12.55 18.53
N LEU A 686 4.53 13.24 17.67
CA LEU A 686 4.89 13.57 16.30
C LEU A 686 5.88 14.76 16.22
N ALA A 687 6.24 15.39 17.33
CA ALA A 687 7.23 16.48 17.35
C ALA A 687 8.65 15.98 17.69
N SER A 688 8.76 14.78 18.26
CA SER A 688 10.00 14.12 18.65
C SER A 688 10.22 12.76 17.97
N ASP A 689 9.26 12.29 17.16
CA ASP A 689 9.25 10.97 16.50
C ASP A 689 9.53 9.80 17.47
N ARG A 690 8.97 9.93 18.68
CA ARG A 690 9.31 9.08 19.82
C ARG A 690 8.09 8.30 20.29
N VAL A 691 8.24 6.98 20.35
CA VAL A 691 7.27 6.07 20.95
C VAL A 691 7.65 5.88 22.42
N THR A 692 6.79 6.27 23.35
CA THR A 692 6.96 6.09 24.80
C THR A 692 6.01 5.00 25.30
N TYR A 693 6.53 4.05 26.08
CA TYR A 693 5.77 2.91 26.61
C TYR A 693 6.10 2.65 28.09
N GLY A 694 5.13 2.08 28.82
CA GLY A 694 5.21 1.97 30.28
C GLY A 694 5.30 3.32 30.98
N SER A 695 6.14 3.43 32.02
CA SER A 695 6.30 4.67 32.78
C SER A 695 7.21 5.69 32.08
N GLU A 696 8.38 5.26 31.58
CA GLU A 696 9.43 6.16 31.07
C GLU A 696 10.24 5.59 29.88
N ASN A 697 9.98 4.35 29.46
CA ASN A 697 10.74 3.72 28.37
C ASN A 697 10.37 4.31 27.02
N HIS A 698 11.30 4.32 26.06
CA HIS A 698 11.01 4.83 24.73
C HIS A 698 11.85 4.18 23.63
N ILE A 699 11.26 4.15 22.42
CA ILE A 699 11.93 3.90 21.15
C ILE A 699 11.95 5.24 20.40
N GLN A 700 13.11 5.62 19.89
CA GLN A 700 13.25 6.70 18.93
C GLN A 700 13.08 6.09 17.54
N LEU A 701 12.11 6.57 16.75
CA LEU A 701 11.96 6.10 15.36
C LEU A 701 13.01 6.75 14.47
N GLU A 702 13.44 6.03 13.45
CA GLU A 702 14.26 6.58 12.36
C GLU A 702 13.37 7.41 11.42
N LYS A 703 13.96 8.38 10.73
CA LYS A 703 13.23 9.42 9.99
C LYS A 703 12.37 8.84 8.85
N GLU A 704 12.79 7.70 8.32
CA GLU A 704 12.12 6.96 7.24
C GLU A 704 11.05 5.97 7.79
N ASP A 705 11.06 5.65 9.08
CA ASP A 705 10.17 4.67 9.73
C ASP A 705 9.07 5.33 10.59
N THR A 706 8.04 5.86 9.94
CA THR A 706 6.92 6.52 10.65
C THR A 706 6.20 5.56 11.61
N PHE A 707 5.56 6.10 12.66
CA PHE A 707 4.77 5.32 13.63
C PHE A 707 3.71 4.41 12.98
N TRP A 708 3.17 4.80 11.81
CA TRP A 708 2.25 3.94 11.07
C TRP A 708 2.92 2.65 10.56
N HIS A 709 4.13 2.73 10.00
CA HIS A 709 4.89 1.57 9.52
C HIS A 709 5.35 0.69 10.69
N TRP A 710 5.84 1.31 11.77
CA TRP A 710 6.16 0.64 13.04
C TRP A 710 4.98 -0.19 13.57
N MET A 711 3.80 0.44 13.65
CA MET A 711 2.57 -0.18 14.15
C MET A 711 2.03 -1.27 13.20
N ASP A 712 2.14 -1.11 11.88
CA ASP A 712 1.71 -2.14 10.90
C ASP A 712 2.58 -3.40 10.97
N ARG A 713 3.92 -3.26 11.08
CA ARG A 713 4.83 -4.40 11.29
C ARG A 713 4.49 -5.18 12.56
N ILE A 714 4.31 -4.46 13.67
CA ILE A 714 4.03 -5.06 14.98
C ILE A 714 2.66 -5.74 15.02
N GLN A 715 1.62 -5.12 14.46
CA GLN A 715 0.30 -5.74 14.31
C GLN A 715 0.36 -7.00 13.44
N SER A 716 1.06 -6.94 12.31
CA SER A 716 1.15 -8.06 11.35
C SER A 716 1.93 -9.25 11.90
N ASP A 717 3.07 -9.00 12.58
CA ASP A 717 3.83 -10.06 13.26
C ASP A 717 3.02 -10.72 14.37
N LEU A 718 2.44 -9.92 15.29
CA LEU A 718 1.62 -10.43 16.38
C LEU A 718 0.42 -11.27 15.88
N ALA A 719 -0.30 -10.81 14.85
CA ALA A 719 -1.40 -11.58 14.27
C ALA A 719 -0.94 -12.88 13.59
N SER A 720 0.27 -12.91 12.99
CA SER A 720 0.83 -14.13 12.38
C SER A 720 1.23 -15.21 13.40
N LEU A 721 1.43 -14.84 14.67
CA LEU A 721 1.93 -15.69 15.75
C LEU A 721 0.81 -16.26 16.66
N VAL A 722 -0.46 -16.00 16.33
CA VAL A 722 -1.62 -16.34 17.18
C VAL A 722 -2.47 -17.44 16.56
N GLN A 723 -2.74 -18.50 17.34
CA GLN A 723 -3.73 -19.50 17.00
C GLN A 723 -5.14 -18.96 17.28
N LEU A 724 -5.92 -18.83 16.21
CA LEU A 724 -7.32 -18.43 16.28
C LEU A 724 -8.21 -19.66 16.45
N GLU A 725 -8.88 -19.75 17.60
CA GLU A 725 -10.00 -20.69 17.84
C GLU A 725 -11.30 -20.12 17.22
N GLU A 726 -12.29 -20.94 16.86
CA GLU A 726 -13.60 -20.43 16.37
C GLU A 726 -14.29 -19.57 17.45
N GLY A 727 -14.78 -18.36 17.12
CA GLY A 727 -15.31 -17.44 18.13
C GLY A 727 -15.79 -16.08 17.59
N PRO A 728 -15.97 -15.07 18.46
CA PRO A 728 -16.68 -13.83 18.11
C PRO A 728 -15.98 -13.03 16.99
N GLU A 729 -16.79 -12.47 16.11
CA GLU A 729 -16.39 -11.88 14.82
C GLU A 729 -15.84 -10.44 14.94
N GLY A 730 -14.98 -10.20 15.94
CA GLY A 730 -14.40 -8.88 16.22
C GLY A 730 -13.16 -8.99 17.10
N LEU A 731 -13.05 -8.13 18.12
CA LEU A 731 -11.85 -7.98 18.95
C LEU A 731 -11.58 -9.25 19.80
N GLN A 732 -10.51 -9.96 19.44
CA GLN A 732 -9.96 -11.13 20.13
C GLN A 732 -8.54 -10.81 20.63
N CYS A 733 -8.45 -9.89 21.59
CA CYS A 733 -7.21 -9.25 22.04
C CYS A 733 -6.48 -8.47 20.92
N GLY A 734 -5.49 -7.67 21.29
CA GLY A 734 -4.79 -6.74 20.39
C GLY A 734 -4.75 -5.31 20.93
N PHE A 735 -4.54 -4.31 20.08
CA PHE A 735 -4.41 -2.91 20.48
C PHE A 735 -5.77 -2.18 20.48
N VAL A 736 -6.02 -1.36 21.51
CA VAL A 736 -7.19 -0.48 21.63
C VAL A 736 -6.71 0.95 21.87
N GLY A 737 -7.22 1.93 21.13
CA GLY A 737 -6.66 3.29 21.19
C GLY A 737 -7.14 4.23 20.08
N TYR A 738 -6.31 5.24 19.77
CA TYR A 738 -6.61 6.27 18.79
C TYR A 738 -5.38 6.73 17.99
N PHE A 739 -5.64 7.19 16.76
CA PHE A 739 -4.75 8.04 15.97
C PHE A 739 -5.38 9.43 15.89
N GLY A 740 -4.70 10.45 16.42
CA GLY A 740 -5.15 11.85 16.40
C GLY A 740 -5.01 12.46 15.00
N TYR A 741 -5.77 13.52 14.73
CA TYR A 741 -5.83 14.19 13.42
C TYR A 741 -4.46 14.62 12.90
N GLU A 742 -3.54 15.06 13.77
CA GLU A 742 -2.21 15.51 13.33
C GLU A 742 -1.33 14.37 12.77
N MET A 743 -1.69 13.10 13.00
CA MET A 743 -1.11 11.93 12.32
C MET A 743 -1.29 11.98 10.78
N LYS A 744 -2.09 12.93 10.27
CA LYS A 744 -2.14 13.34 8.85
C LYS A 744 -0.74 13.52 8.26
N ALA A 745 0.23 14.00 9.04
CA ALA A 745 1.60 14.24 8.57
C ALA A 745 2.35 12.97 8.13
N GLY A 746 2.02 11.80 8.68
CA GLY A 746 2.55 10.50 8.24
C GLY A 746 1.62 9.72 7.30
N ALA A 747 0.40 10.23 7.06
CA ALA A 747 -0.62 9.55 6.28
C ALA A 747 -0.82 10.15 4.88
N LEU A 748 -0.74 11.48 4.74
CA LEU A 748 -1.21 12.23 3.59
C LEU A 748 -0.03 12.60 2.65
N PRO A 749 0.09 12.00 1.44
CA PRO A 749 1.17 12.33 0.51
C PRO A 749 1.17 13.81 0.09
N GLY A 750 2.35 14.40 -0.05
CA GLY A 750 2.51 15.82 -0.38
C GLY A 750 2.19 16.80 0.76
N TYR A 751 1.75 16.32 1.94
CA TYR A 751 1.59 17.18 3.11
C TYR A 751 2.96 17.46 3.76
N HIS A 752 3.35 18.72 3.78
CA HIS A 752 4.51 19.19 4.54
C HIS A 752 4.04 19.97 5.76
N ARG A 753 4.26 19.40 6.95
CA ARG A 753 3.94 20.06 8.23
C ARG A 753 4.72 21.37 8.31
N ALA A 754 4.02 22.50 8.40
CA ALA A 754 4.65 23.76 8.77
C ALA A 754 5.38 23.59 10.12
N SER A 755 6.57 24.18 10.25
CA SER A 755 7.33 24.11 11.51
C SER A 755 6.56 24.87 12.60
N LEU A 756 5.76 24.14 13.36
CA LEU A 756 4.98 24.66 14.47
C LEU A 756 5.95 25.16 15.54
N ASN A 757 6.12 26.48 15.63
CA ASN A 757 6.77 27.13 16.77
C ASN A 757 6.28 26.47 18.07
N ASN A 758 7.21 26.07 18.95
CA ASN A 758 6.91 25.32 20.16
C ASN A 758 5.92 26.07 21.07
N SER A 759 4.62 25.83 20.83
CA SER A 759 3.52 26.27 21.65
C SER A 759 3.67 25.60 23.01
N SER A 760 3.96 26.38 24.05
CA SER A 760 4.25 25.91 25.42
C SER A 760 3.06 25.28 26.16
N VAL A 761 2.00 24.95 25.42
CA VAL A 761 0.82 24.21 25.88
C VAL A 761 1.12 22.72 25.74
N SER A 762 0.95 21.95 26.82
CA SER A 762 1.00 20.49 26.70
C SER A 762 -0.24 19.99 25.98
N HIS A 763 -0.01 19.21 24.92
CA HIS A 763 -1.07 18.46 24.24
C HIS A 763 -1.07 17.00 24.72
N ALA A 764 -2.15 16.27 24.41
CA ALA A 764 -2.16 14.81 24.50
C ALA A 764 -1.27 14.20 23.39
N PRO A 765 -0.83 12.93 23.52
CA PRO A 765 -0.08 12.25 22.46
C PRO A 765 -0.82 12.26 21.13
N ASP A 766 -0.09 12.38 20.02
CA ASP A 766 -0.66 12.39 18.66
C ASP A 766 -1.26 11.01 18.29
N ALA A 767 -0.75 9.93 18.89
CA ALA A 767 -1.43 8.63 18.94
C ALA A 767 -1.21 7.94 20.28
N GLN A 768 -2.19 7.16 20.76
CA GLN A 768 -2.05 6.36 21.99
C GLN A 768 -2.88 5.07 21.95
N PHE A 769 -2.26 3.96 22.32
CA PHE A 769 -2.84 2.62 22.35
C PHE A 769 -2.51 1.89 23.65
N MET A 770 -3.37 0.96 24.02
CA MET A 770 -3.11 -0.06 25.04
C MET A 770 -3.21 -1.44 24.41
N PHE A 771 -2.25 -2.33 24.69
CA PHE A 771 -2.40 -3.75 24.35
C PHE A 771 -3.34 -4.41 25.37
N ALA A 772 -4.45 -4.94 24.88
CA ALA A 772 -5.46 -5.67 25.63
C ALA A 772 -5.15 -7.17 25.56
N ASP A 773 -4.36 -7.66 26.52
CA ASP A 773 -4.05 -9.09 26.66
C ASP A 773 -5.25 -9.91 27.16
N ARG A 774 -6.18 -9.28 27.88
CA ARG A 774 -7.46 -9.84 28.36
C ARG A 774 -8.59 -8.84 28.30
N LEU A 775 -9.79 -9.33 27.98
CA LEU A 775 -11.00 -8.49 27.88
C LEU A 775 -12.29 -9.32 28.04
N ILE A 776 -13.39 -8.65 28.31
CA ILE A 776 -14.74 -9.20 28.31
C ILE A 776 -15.48 -8.66 27.08
N ALA A 777 -16.08 -9.56 26.31
CA ALA A 777 -16.96 -9.24 25.19
C ALA A 777 -18.42 -9.55 25.55
N TYR A 778 -19.34 -8.69 25.12
CA TYR A 778 -20.78 -8.91 25.17
C TYR A 778 -21.37 -8.91 23.76
N ASP A 779 -22.11 -9.96 23.42
CA ASP A 779 -22.86 -10.08 22.16
C ASP A 779 -24.27 -9.50 22.36
N HIS A 780 -24.57 -8.35 21.75
CA HIS A 780 -25.88 -7.71 21.87
C HIS A 780 -27.00 -8.50 21.21
N TRP A 781 -26.70 -9.46 20.32
CA TRP A 781 -27.72 -10.27 19.67
C TRP A 781 -28.02 -11.51 20.50
N ASN A 782 -26.98 -12.29 20.84
CA ASN A 782 -27.12 -13.55 21.60
C ASN A 782 -27.29 -13.33 23.11
N LYS A 783 -27.03 -12.11 23.62
CA LYS A 783 -27.05 -11.73 25.05
C LYS A 783 -26.04 -12.52 25.91
N THR A 784 -25.00 -13.05 25.28
CA THR A 784 -23.92 -13.83 25.90
C THR A 784 -22.74 -12.96 26.30
N TRP A 785 -22.07 -13.36 27.38
CA TRP A 785 -20.89 -12.66 27.93
C TRP A 785 -19.68 -13.60 27.93
N THR A 786 -18.60 -13.22 27.27
CA THR A 786 -17.38 -14.06 27.12
C THR A 786 -16.15 -13.33 27.62
N ALA A 787 -15.42 -13.93 28.56
CA ALA A 787 -14.07 -13.52 28.89
C ALA A 787 -13.08 -14.10 27.86
N LEU A 788 -12.14 -13.29 27.39
CA LEU A 788 -11.11 -13.59 26.40
C LEU A 788 -9.73 -13.27 27.00
N GLY A 789 -8.73 -14.10 26.71
CA GLY A 789 -7.35 -13.88 27.18
C GLY A 789 -6.30 -14.50 26.27
N LEU A 790 -5.24 -13.75 26.02
CA LEU A 790 -4.10 -14.17 25.21
C LEU A 790 -3.14 -15.00 26.05
N VAL A 791 -3.09 -16.30 25.80
CA VAL A 791 -2.24 -17.25 26.53
C VAL A 791 -1.05 -17.67 25.67
N ARG A 792 0.14 -17.75 26.27
CA ARG A 792 1.36 -18.26 25.64
C ARG A 792 1.35 -19.80 25.64
N ASN A 793 1.45 -20.40 24.46
CA ASN A 793 1.39 -21.85 24.25
C ASN A 793 2.62 -22.59 24.78
N GLN A 794 3.80 -21.94 24.80
CA GLN A 794 5.03 -22.49 25.36
C GLN A 794 5.70 -21.43 26.27
N PRO A 795 5.37 -21.37 27.57
CA PRO A 795 5.89 -20.36 28.50
C PRO A 795 7.42 -20.33 28.62
N GLU A 796 8.09 -21.48 28.44
CA GLU A 796 9.55 -21.60 28.53
C GLU A 796 10.27 -21.43 27.17
N SER A 797 9.53 -21.17 26.08
CA SER A 797 10.16 -20.88 24.78
C SER A 797 10.83 -19.51 24.77
N HIS A 798 11.99 -19.41 24.12
CA HIS A 798 12.66 -18.13 23.88
C HIS A 798 12.11 -17.36 22.66
N ASP A 799 11.08 -17.89 21.98
CA ASP A 799 10.46 -17.24 20.83
C ASP A 799 9.68 -15.98 21.27
N ARG A 800 9.97 -14.88 20.59
CA ARG A 800 9.40 -13.55 20.81
C ARG A 800 8.86 -12.98 19.49
N SER A 801 7.71 -12.31 19.60
CA SER A 801 7.20 -11.37 18.59
C SER A 801 8.05 -10.11 18.53
N LEU A 802 7.95 -9.32 17.45
CA LEU A 802 8.68 -8.06 17.26
C LEU A 802 8.41 -7.08 18.40
N PHE A 803 7.17 -6.97 18.86
CA PHE A 803 6.79 -6.10 19.98
C PHE A 803 7.64 -6.35 21.25
N GLU A 804 7.89 -7.62 21.57
CA GLU A 804 8.67 -8.03 22.75
C GLU A 804 10.18 -7.97 22.53
N GLN A 805 10.63 -7.92 21.27
CA GLN A 805 12.02 -7.69 20.91
C GLN A 805 12.36 -6.21 21.03
N GLU A 806 11.48 -5.32 20.56
CA GLU A 806 11.67 -3.88 20.56
C GLU A 806 11.36 -3.22 21.92
N THR A 807 10.28 -3.62 22.61
CA THR A 807 9.92 -3.04 23.92
C THR A 807 10.51 -3.79 25.12
N GLY A 808 10.99 -5.03 24.93
CA GLY A 808 11.40 -5.90 26.03
C GLY A 808 10.26 -6.41 26.93
N LEU A 809 9.02 -5.96 26.73
CA LEU A 809 7.85 -6.43 27.46
C LEU A 809 7.45 -7.82 26.97
N GLN A 810 7.22 -8.77 27.88
CA GLN A 810 6.64 -10.07 27.51
C GLN A 810 5.16 -9.91 27.19
N VAL A 811 4.69 -10.53 26.10
CA VAL A 811 3.27 -10.59 25.74
C VAL A 811 2.66 -11.95 26.10
N GLY A 812 1.38 -11.95 26.47
CA GLY A 812 0.59 -13.15 26.79
C GLY A 812 0.87 -13.73 28.18
N MET A 813 -0.19 -14.22 28.82
CA MET A 813 -0.17 -14.80 30.17
C MET A 813 -0.09 -16.34 30.14
N SER A 814 0.06 -16.98 31.31
CA SER A 814 -0.07 -18.45 31.39
C SER A 814 -1.56 -18.87 31.42
N ASP A 815 -1.84 -20.13 31.07
CA ASP A 815 -3.20 -20.70 31.13
C ASP A 815 -3.74 -20.70 32.60
N SER A 816 -2.83 -20.83 33.57
CA SER A 816 -3.09 -20.61 35.00
C SER A 816 -3.46 -19.17 35.34
N ASP A 817 -2.78 -18.15 34.78
CA ASP A 817 -3.11 -16.74 35.04
C ASP A 817 -4.46 -16.35 34.44
N PHE A 818 -4.77 -16.85 33.24
CA PHE A 818 -6.09 -16.70 32.65
C PHE A 818 -7.18 -17.33 33.53
N THR A 819 -6.93 -18.54 34.04
CA THR A 819 -7.83 -19.23 34.98
C THR A 819 -8.01 -18.45 36.28
N ASN A 820 -6.93 -17.90 36.84
CA ASN A 820 -6.94 -17.06 38.04
C ASN A 820 -7.75 -15.77 37.82
N TRP A 821 -7.51 -15.06 36.70
CA TRP A 821 -8.26 -13.85 36.35
C TRP A 821 -9.76 -14.12 36.15
N VAL A 822 -10.12 -15.23 35.51
CA VAL A 822 -11.51 -15.70 35.42
C VAL A 822 -12.08 -16.04 36.81
N GLY A 823 -11.25 -16.50 37.75
CA GLY A 823 -11.58 -16.66 39.17
C GLY A 823 -11.87 -15.34 39.87
N ASP A 824 -11.05 -14.32 39.66
CA ASP A 824 -11.27 -12.97 40.20
C ASP A 824 -12.54 -12.33 39.62
N LEU A 825 -12.78 -12.47 38.32
CA LEU A 825 -14.04 -12.05 37.69
C LEU A 825 -15.26 -12.72 38.34
N LYS A 826 -15.18 -14.03 38.63
CA LYS A 826 -16.23 -14.76 39.38
C LYS A 826 -16.48 -14.13 40.74
N GLN A 827 -15.43 -13.82 41.52
CA GLN A 827 -15.60 -13.19 42.84
C GLN A 827 -16.17 -11.77 42.76
N LYS A 828 -15.71 -10.93 41.82
CA LYS A 828 -16.25 -9.58 41.60
C LYS A 828 -17.73 -9.61 41.20
N LEU A 829 -18.13 -10.54 40.33
CA LEU A 829 -19.53 -10.72 39.91
C LEU A 829 -20.42 -11.29 41.02
N ILE A 830 -19.92 -12.20 41.86
CA ILE A 830 -20.61 -12.67 43.06
C ILE A 830 -20.77 -11.53 44.08
N HIS A 831 -19.76 -10.67 44.25
CA HIS A 831 -19.89 -9.48 45.10
C HIS A 831 -20.95 -8.51 44.56
N LEU A 832 -20.97 -8.25 43.25
CA LEU A 832 -22.04 -7.46 42.61
C LEU A 832 -23.42 -8.10 42.83
N ALA A 833 -23.55 -9.42 42.74
CA ALA A 833 -24.81 -10.13 43.04
C ALA A 833 -25.29 -9.90 44.48
N ASN A 834 -24.36 -10.00 45.44
CA ASN A 834 -24.65 -9.88 46.87
C ASN A 834 -24.95 -8.44 47.31
N SER A 835 -24.34 -7.45 46.65
CA SER A 835 -24.61 -6.01 46.89
C SER A 835 -25.98 -5.55 46.37
N GLY A 836 -26.66 -6.37 45.56
CA GLY A 836 -27.99 -6.10 45.02
C GLY A 836 -28.00 -5.10 43.86
N GLU A 837 -29.19 -4.80 43.33
CA GLU A 837 -29.34 -3.75 42.32
C GLU A 837 -29.07 -2.38 42.96
N PRO A 838 -28.11 -1.59 42.47
CA PRO A 838 -27.84 -0.25 43.01
C PRO A 838 -29.09 0.63 42.87
N ALA A 839 -29.47 1.29 43.97
CA ALA A 839 -30.60 2.21 43.96
C ALA A 839 -30.44 3.25 42.83
N LEU A 840 -31.51 3.46 42.05
CA LEU A 840 -31.52 4.47 40.99
C LEU A 840 -31.05 5.82 41.57
N PRO A 841 -30.03 6.47 40.98
CA PRO A 841 -29.41 7.64 41.58
C PRO A 841 -30.44 8.76 41.72
N SER A 842 -30.70 9.18 42.96
CA SER A 842 -31.60 10.28 43.28
C SER A 842 -31.08 11.56 42.62
N SER A 843 -31.80 12.07 41.64
CA SER A 843 -31.35 13.19 40.79
C SER A 843 -31.16 14.48 41.58
N GLN A 844 -29.92 14.96 41.74
CA GLN A 844 -29.69 16.34 42.22
C GLN A 844 -28.34 17.01 41.92
N THR A 845 -27.31 16.29 41.45
CA THR A 845 -26.03 16.90 41.03
C THR A 845 -25.77 16.71 39.53
N ASP A 846 -25.27 17.76 38.86
CA ASP A 846 -24.73 17.66 37.51
C ASP A 846 -23.28 17.14 37.60
N PRO A 847 -22.91 16.03 36.93
CA PRO A 847 -21.55 15.50 36.97
C PRO A 847 -20.51 16.37 36.25
N LEU A 848 -20.92 17.35 35.44
CA LEU A 848 -20.01 18.29 34.75
C LEU A 848 -20.48 19.74 34.95
N PRO A 849 -20.18 20.37 36.10
CA PRO A 849 -20.62 21.73 36.43
C PRO A 849 -19.80 22.86 35.75
N LEU A 850 -19.14 22.57 34.62
CA LEU A 850 -18.33 23.54 33.87
C LEU A 850 -19.15 24.27 32.80
N SER A 851 -18.80 25.52 32.52
CA SER A 851 -19.16 26.20 31.27
C SER A 851 -18.01 26.11 30.27
N PHE A 852 -18.34 25.97 28.99
CA PHE A 852 -17.39 25.83 27.89
C PHE A 852 -17.39 27.05 26.97
N THR A 853 -16.19 27.50 26.60
CA THR A 853 -15.96 28.63 25.69
C THR A 853 -15.39 28.10 24.36
N TYR A 854 -15.91 28.58 23.23
CA TYR A 854 -15.36 28.25 21.90
C TYR A 854 -14.07 29.02 21.65
N ASP A 855 -13.11 28.43 20.96
CA ASP A 855 -11.81 29.05 20.65
C ASP A 855 -11.87 30.15 19.58
N SER A 856 -13.01 30.31 18.89
CA SER A 856 -13.33 31.41 17.97
C SER A 856 -14.53 32.24 18.42
N THR A 857 -14.56 33.53 18.07
CA THR A 857 -15.78 34.35 18.18
C THR A 857 -16.75 34.04 17.03
N PRO A 858 -18.05 34.34 17.17
CA PRO A 858 -19.02 34.12 16.08
C PRO A 858 -18.63 34.84 14.79
N ASP A 859 -18.17 36.09 14.88
CA ASP A 859 -17.78 36.87 13.70
C ASP A 859 -16.47 36.40 13.08
N ALA A 860 -15.51 35.91 13.87
CA ALA A 860 -14.28 35.31 13.35
C ALA A 860 -14.59 34.02 12.56
N TYR A 861 -15.42 33.14 13.13
CA TYR A 861 -15.83 31.90 12.46
C TYR A 861 -16.66 32.19 11.19
N LYS A 862 -17.58 33.17 11.24
CA LYS A 862 -18.32 33.65 10.06
C LYS A 862 -17.45 34.31 8.99
N SER A 863 -16.31 34.89 9.37
CA SER A 863 -15.29 35.35 8.43
C SER A 863 -14.56 34.17 7.77
N ALA A 864 -14.15 33.17 8.56
CA ALA A 864 -13.51 31.97 8.05
C ALA A 864 -14.40 31.15 7.08
N ILE A 865 -15.72 31.09 7.31
CA ILE A 865 -16.70 30.50 6.36
C ILE A 865 -16.63 31.23 5.01
N LYS A 866 -16.60 32.57 5.00
CA LYS A 866 -16.48 33.36 3.75
C LYS A 866 -15.14 33.12 3.05
N THR A 867 -14.05 32.95 3.80
CA THR A 867 -12.76 32.57 3.23
C THR A 867 -12.82 31.16 2.61
N CYS A 868 -13.50 30.21 3.23
CA CYS A 868 -13.74 28.88 2.65
C CYS A 868 -14.52 28.99 1.33
N GLN A 869 -15.61 29.76 1.29
CA GLN A 869 -16.40 29.99 0.08
C GLN A 869 -15.59 30.69 -1.02
N SER A 870 -14.69 31.61 -0.65
CA SER A 870 -13.76 32.25 -1.58
C SER A 870 -12.73 31.25 -2.15
N GLN A 871 -12.16 30.37 -1.32
CA GLN A 871 -11.26 29.31 -1.80
C GLN A 871 -11.97 28.31 -2.72
N ILE A 872 -13.23 27.97 -2.42
CA ILE A 872 -14.08 27.12 -3.27
C ILE A 872 -14.37 27.83 -4.60
N ALA A 873 -14.65 29.14 -4.60
CA ALA A 873 -14.89 29.90 -5.82
C ALA A 873 -13.67 29.92 -6.75
N GLU A 874 -12.49 30.19 -6.21
CA GLU A 874 -11.21 30.16 -6.94
C GLU A 874 -10.73 28.72 -7.26
N GLY A 875 -11.61 27.70 -7.17
CA GLY A 875 -11.35 26.31 -7.56
C GLY A 875 -10.44 25.49 -6.63
N ASN A 876 -10.01 26.04 -5.49
CA ASN A 876 -9.02 25.37 -4.62
C ASN A 876 -9.60 24.20 -3.82
N SER A 877 -10.92 24.09 -3.69
CA SER A 877 -11.62 23.01 -2.99
C SER A 877 -13.09 22.95 -3.43
N TYR A 878 -13.79 21.88 -3.09
CA TYR A 878 -15.22 21.65 -3.34
C TYR A 878 -16.03 21.68 -2.04
N GLU A 879 -15.43 21.19 -0.94
CA GLU A 879 -15.95 21.18 0.42
C GLU A 879 -14.80 21.40 1.39
N LEU A 880 -14.96 22.27 2.40
CA LEU A 880 -13.99 22.50 3.48
C LEU A 880 -14.65 22.23 4.84
N CYS A 881 -14.20 21.20 5.57
CA CYS A 881 -14.73 20.90 6.90
C CYS A 881 -14.08 21.79 7.98
N LEU A 882 -14.63 22.99 8.14
CA LEU A 882 -14.17 24.00 9.11
C LEU A 882 -14.64 23.66 10.53
N THR A 883 -13.70 23.62 11.47
CA THR A 883 -13.93 23.23 12.86
C THR A 883 -13.33 24.22 13.87
N GLY A 884 -13.58 23.95 15.15
CA GLY A 884 -12.98 24.62 16.31
C GLY A 884 -13.28 23.80 17.57
N GLN A 885 -12.86 24.30 18.73
CA GLN A 885 -12.99 23.58 19.99
C GLN A 885 -13.65 24.40 21.11
N TYR A 886 -14.62 23.77 21.76
CA TYR A 886 -15.12 24.18 23.06
C TYR A 886 -14.15 23.69 24.14
N THR A 887 -13.69 24.60 25.00
CA THR A 887 -12.72 24.31 26.06
C THR A 887 -13.24 24.72 27.44
N ALA A 888 -12.81 24.00 28.47
CA ALA A 888 -13.07 24.33 29.88
C ALA A 888 -11.92 23.84 30.78
N SER A 889 -11.70 24.53 31.91
CA SER A 889 -10.69 24.16 32.91
C SER A 889 -11.27 23.20 33.96
N ALA A 890 -10.61 22.07 34.19
CA ALA A 890 -10.90 21.13 35.28
C ALA A 890 -10.18 21.47 36.60
N ARG A 891 -9.21 22.39 36.58
CA ARG A 891 -8.19 22.54 37.64
C ARG A 891 -8.72 22.75 39.07
N GLU A 892 -9.93 23.29 39.21
CA GLU A 892 -10.58 23.57 40.51
C GLU A 892 -11.70 22.56 40.84
N HIS A 893 -11.87 21.52 40.01
CA HIS A 893 -12.99 20.57 40.06
C HIS A 893 -12.52 19.12 40.07
N ASN A 894 -12.82 18.39 41.15
CA ASN A 894 -12.64 16.94 41.22
C ASN A 894 -13.74 16.22 40.41
N LEU A 895 -13.57 16.15 39.09
CA LEU A 895 -14.56 15.60 38.16
C LEU A 895 -14.49 14.06 38.08
N ASP A 896 -15.63 13.41 38.20
CA ASP A 896 -15.78 11.98 37.90
C ASP A 896 -16.10 11.79 36.40
N TYR A 897 -15.06 11.55 35.60
CA TYR A 897 -15.19 11.29 34.16
C TYR A 897 -16.06 10.06 33.84
N TRP A 898 -16.16 9.08 34.74
CA TRP A 898 -17.03 7.93 34.57
C TRP A 898 -18.51 8.28 34.79
N ALA A 899 -18.83 9.10 35.80
CA ALA A 899 -20.18 9.65 35.96
C ALA A 899 -20.59 10.56 34.79
N ILE A 900 -19.65 11.38 34.27
CA ILE A 900 -19.87 12.21 33.07
C ILE A 900 -20.19 11.32 31.86
N TYR A 901 -19.39 10.27 31.61
CA TYR A 901 -19.62 9.35 30.52
C TYR A 901 -20.97 8.61 30.65
N LYS A 902 -21.30 8.06 31.83
CA LYS A 902 -22.61 7.42 32.08
C LYS A 902 -23.77 8.36 31.76
N HIS A 903 -23.67 9.64 32.11
CA HIS A 903 -24.67 10.67 31.81
C HIS A 903 -24.79 10.96 30.30
N PHE A 904 -23.65 11.09 29.59
CA PHE A 904 -23.61 11.35 28.15
C PHE A 904 -24.09 10.18 27.30
N ARG A 905 -23.58 8.96 27.56
CA ARG A 905 -23.98 7.71 26.88
C ARG A 905 -25.49 7.47 26.95
N THR A 906 -26.12 7.82 28.08
CA THR A 906 -27.58 7.69 28.29
C THR A 906 -28.41 8.68 27.46
N GLN A 907 -27.80 9.77 26.98
CA GLN A 907 -28.48 10.85 26.26
C GLN A 907 -28.15 10.88 24.76
N ASN A 908 -26.95 10.41 24.40
CA ASN A 908 -26.47 10.27 23.03
C ASN A 908 -25.97 8.84 22.79
N PRO A 909 -26.84 7.81 22.90
CA PRO A 909 -26.44 6.44 22.55
C PRO A 909 -26.03 6.38 21.07
N ALA A 910 -24.90 5.75 20.80
CA ALA A 910 -24.29 5.67 19.47
C ALA A 910 -23.78 4.25 19.16
N THR A 911 -23.53 3.96 17.89
CA THR A 911 -23.01 2.68 17.39
C THR A 911 -21.55 2.45 17.76
N HIS A 912 -20.77 3.52 17.91
CA HIS A 912 -19.35 3.48 18.24
C HIS A 912 -19.02 4.42 19.41
N ALA A 913 -19.75 4.27 20.52
CA ALA A 913 -19.42 4.96 21.76
C ALA A 913 -18.17 4.34 22.41
N ALA A 914 -17.43 5.12 23.19
CA ALA A 914 -16.25 4.60 23.91
C ALA A 914 -15.94 5.39 25.17
N PHE A 915 -15.46 4.68 26.19
CA PHE A 915 -14.75 5.24 27.34
C PHE A 915 -13.34 4.64 27.35
N ILE A 916 -12.30 5.46 27.29
CA ILE A 916 -10.90 5.00 27.39
C ILE A 916 -10.16 5.91 28.37
N SER A 917 -9.44 5.33 29.33
CA SER A 917 -8.60 6.07 30.28
C SER A 917 -7.14 5.62 30.21
N PHE A 918 -6.24 6.60 30.08
CA PHE A 918 -4.79 6.45 30.13
C PHE A 918 -4.24 7.30 31.29
N PRO A 919 -4.16 6.75 32.52
CA PRO A 919 -3.74 7.51 33.70
C PRO A 919 -2.32 8.10 33.59
N ALA A 920 -1.38 7.39 32.96
CA ALA A 920 0.01 7.85 32.77
C ALA A 920 0.11 9.19 32.03
N THR A 921 -0.68 9.37 30.97
CA THR A 921 -0.75 10.60 30.17
C THR A 921 -1.85 11.55 30.64
N GLN A 922 -2.51 11.24 31.77
CA GLN A 922 -3.67 11.97 32.32
C GLN A 922 -4.76 12.22 31.26
N THR A 923 -4.97 11.27 30.36
CA THR A 923 -5.90 11.40 29.23
C THR A 923 -7.11 10.49 29.42
N THR A 924 -8.32 11.01 29.27
CA THR A 924 -9.57 10.23 29.31
C THR A 924 -10.50 10.68 28.20
N ILE A 925 -10.98 9.73 27.39
CA ILE A 925 -11.79 9.97 26.21
C ILE A 925 -13.20 9.44 26.46
N MET A 926 -14.20 10.30 26.23
CA MET A 926 -15.61 10.04 26.46
C MET A 926 -16.38 10.26 25.15
N SER A 927 -16.38 9.24 24.29
CA SER A 927 -16.93 9.28 22.92
C SER A 927 -18.37 8.79 22.84
N CYS A 928 -19.18 9.50 22.06
CA CYS A 928 -20.52 9.08 21.61
C CYS A 928 -20.60 9.17 20.07
N SER A 929 -19.58 8.68 19.37
CA SER A 929 -19.50 8.76 17.91
C SER A 929 -20.47 7.80 17.20
N PRO A 930 -21.28 8.29 16.22
CA PRO A 930 -22.12 7.47 15.37
C PRO A 930 -21.44 7.00 14.08
N GLU A 931 -20.28 7.57 13.72
CA GLU A 931 -19.69 7.45 12.39
C GLU A 931 -18.55 6.44 12.36
N LEU A 932 -18.70 5.40 11.53
CA LEU A 932 -17.65 4.44 11.23
C LEU A 932 -16.67 5.08 10.24
N PHE A 933 -15.41 5.26 10.65
CA PHE A 933 -14.35 5.63 9.72
C PHE A 933 -14.04 4.43 8.82
N ILE A 934 -13.60 3.31 9.40
CA ILE A 934 -13.29 2.08 8.65
C ILE A 934 -13.42 0.82 9.52
N ARG A 935 -13.88 -0.29 8.92
CA ARG A 935 -13.90 -1.65 9.48
C ARG A 935 -13.21 -2.61 8.52
N PHE A 936 -12.49 -3.58 9.09
CA PHE A 936 -11.83 -4.68 8.42
C PHE A 936 -12.43 -6.00 8.92
N ASP A 937 -13.01 -6.80 8.02
CA ASP A 937 -13.85 -7.96 8.35
C ASP A 937 -13.79 -9.06 7.26
N GLY A 938 -14.69 -10.03 7.29
CA GLY A 938 -14.67 -11.19 6.39
C GLY A 938 -13.62 -12.22 6.81
N ALA A 939 -13.25 -13.11 5.88
CA ALA A 939 -12.21 -14.10 6.12
C ALA A 939 -10.86 -13.39 6.38
N ASN A 940 -10.28 -13.64 7.55
CA ASN A 940 -9.02 -13.05 8.01
C ASN A 940 -8.96 -11.50 7.95
N GLY A 941 -10.11 -10.82 8.05
CA GLY A 941 -10.17 -9.35 8.13
C GLY A 941 -9.96 -8.58 6.82
N ARG A 942 -9.95 -9.24 5.65
CA ARG A 942 -9.61 -8.58 4.38
C ARG A 942 -10.65 -7.63 3.79
N GLN A 943 -11.92 -7.71 4.17
CA GLN A 943 -12.95 -6.82 3.63
C GLN A 943 -12.93 -5.47 4.36
N ALA A 944 -12.46 -4.43 3.67
CA ALA A 944 -12.56 -3.05 4.10
C ALA A 944 -13.98 -2.52 3.88
N VAL A 945 -14.53 -1.81 4.87
CA VAL A 945 -15.87 -1.20 4.82
C VAL A 945 -15.83 0.19 5.46
N MET A 946 -16.32 1.20 4.76
CA MET A 946 -16.44 2.58 5.25
C MET A 946 -17.90 3.06 5.13
N LYS A 947 -18.39 3.82 6.12
CA LYS A 947 -19.75 4.35 6.15
C LYS A 947 -19.78 5.85 6.49
N PRO A 948 -19.40 6.74 5.54
CA PRO A 948 -19.44 8.19 5.75
C PRO A 948 -20.86 8.67 6.04
N ILE A 949 -20.97 9.65 6.94
CA ILE A 949 -22.25 10.30 7.29
C ILE A 949 -22.17 11.79 6.91
N LYS A 950 -23.00 12.20 5.94
CA LYS A 950 -23.20 13.61 5.54
C LYS A 950 -24.70 13.89 5.46
N GLY A 951 -25.12 15.04 5.97
CA GLY A 951 -26.52 15.38 6.23
C GLY A 951 -27.13 14.66 7.45
N THR A 952 -27.91 15.39 8.26
CA THR A 952 -28.61 14.82 9.43
C THR A 952 -29.88 15.59 9.78
N LEU A 953 -31.03 14.97 9.48
CA LEU A 953 -32.35 15.52 9.76
C LEU A 953 -32.82 15.16 11.19
N LYS A 954 -33.16 16.17 11.99
CA LYS A 954 -33.71 15.98 13.33
C LYS A 954 -35.16 15.49 13.28
N ARG A 955 -35.44 14.35 13.93
CA ARG A 955 -36.78 13.77 14.01
C ARG A 955 -37.75 14.72 14.72
N SER A 956 -38.99 14.77 14.27
CA SER A 956 -40.04 15.55 14.94
C SER A 956 -40.29 15.06 16.36
N LYS A 957 -40.70 15.98 17.24
CA LYS A 957 -41.13 15.68 18.61
C LYS A 957 -42.63 15.39 18.63
N CYS A 958 -43.08 14.52 19.52
CA CYS A 958 -44.51 14.38 19.82
C CYS A 958 -45.11 15.74 20.20
N ARG A 959 -46.28 16.09 19.64
CA ARG A 959 -47.10 17.25 20.07
C ARG A 959 -47.37 17.24 21.59
N CYS A 960 -47.38 16.05 22.19
CA CYS A 960 -47.46 15.79 23.62
C CYS A 960 -46.18 16.07 24.44
N GLY A 961 -45.14 16.70 23.89
CA GLY A 961 -43.89 17.02 24.60
C GLY A 961 -43.04 15.83 25.04
N GLY A 962 -43.40 14.60 24.64
CA GLY A 962 -42.77 13.35 25.09
C GLY A 962 -43.57 12.57 26.14
N LEU A 963 -44.75 13.06 26.56
CA LEU A 963 -45.64 12.35 27.49
C LEU A 963 -46.06 10.94 27.00
N CYS A 964 -45.92 10.64 25.70
CA CYS A 964 -46.12 9.30 25.13
C CYS A 964 -45.06 8.25 25.53
N LYS A 965 -43.92 8.66 26.12
CA LYS A 965 -42.97 7.75 26.78
C LYS A 965 -43.39 7.39 28.22
N LEU A 966 -44.45 8.00 28.78
CA LEU A 966 -45.01 7.66 30.10
C LEU A 966 -46.24 6.75 30.00
N PRO A 967 -46.48 5.83 30.95
CA PRO A 967 -47.68 4.98 30.99
C PRO A 967 -49.02 5.75 30.95
N ALA A 968 -49.03 7.00 31.44
CA ALA A 968 -50.21 7.85 31.54
C ALA A 968 -50.76 8.38 30.19
N CYS A 969 -50.12 8.11 29.05
CA CYS A 969 -50.57 8.63 27.75
C CYS A 969 -51.88 7.98 27.25
N GLY A 970 -52.09 6.70 27.59
CA GLY A 970 -53.25 5.92 27.14
C GLY A 970 -53.24 5.63 25.63
N SER A 971 -54.44 5.46 25.05
CA SER A 971 -54.67 5.05 23.66
C SER A 971 -54.13 6.02 22.59
N ARG A 972 -53.82 7.26 22.95
CA ARG A 972 -53.36 8.31 22.01
C ARG A 972 -51.94 8.11 21.48
N LYS A 973 -51.17 7.14 22.00
CA LYS A 973 -49.81 6.86 21.50
C LYS A 973 -49.79 6.57 19.99
N ALA A 974 -50.70 5.72 19.50
CA ALA A 974 -50.75 5.36 18.08
C ALA A 974 -51.08 6.55 17.17
N GLU A 975 -51.96 7.46 17.62
CA GLU A 975 -52.29 8.69 16.90
C GLU A 975 -51.10 9.66 16.86
N CYS A 976 -50.40 9.85 17.99
CA CYS A 976 -49.19 10.67 18.04
C CYS A 976 -48.04 10.09 17.21
N ASP A 977 -47.85 8.78 17.21
CA ASP A 977 -46.81 8.11 16.41
C ASP A 977 -47.15 8.18 14.90
N ALA A 978 -48.43 8.12 14.52
CA ALA A 978 -48.88 8.28 13.13
C ALA A 978 -48.83 9.74 12.63
N GLU A 979 -49.18 10.74 13.46
CA GLU A 979 -48.98 12.16 13.15
C GLU A 979 -47.48 12.47 12.97
N ARG A 980 -46.65 11.96 13.89
CA ARG A 980 -45.19 12.05 13.83
C ARG A 980 -44.63 11.43 12.54
N PHE A 981 -45.12 10.25 12.16
CA PHE A 981 -44.67 9.56 10.95
C PHE A 981 -44.91 10.41 9.70
N LYS A 982 -46.09 11.03 9.53
CA LYS A 982 -46.38 11.90 8.38
C LYS A 982 -45.47 13.13 8.31
N ILE A 983 -45.26 13.80 9.45
CA ILE A 983 -44.40 14.98 9.54
C ILE A 983 -42.93 14.60 9.27
N ASP A 984 -42.48 13.45 9.77
CA ASP A 984 -41.15 12.93 9.45
C ASP A 984 -41.05 12.50 7.98
N GLU A 985 -42.08 11.88 7.38
CA GLU A 985 -42.10 11.46 5.97
C GLU A 985 -41.95 12.64 5.00
N GLU A 986 -42.71 13.72 5.19
CA GLU A 986 -42.63 14.94 4.37
C GLU A 986 -41.24 15.59 4.48
N ARG A 987 -40.69 15.65 5.70
CA ARG A 987 -39.35 16.22 5.95
C ARG A 987 -38.23 15.35 5.41
N VAL A 988 -38.34 14.02 5.56
CA VAL A 988 -37.41 13.05 4.97
C VAL A 988 -37.45 13.15 3.45
N ARG A 989 -38.64 13.28 2.83
CA ARG A 989 -38.76 13.47 1.38
C ARG A 989 -38.08 14.76 0.92
N ALA A 990 -38.19 15.85 1.67
CA ALA A 990 -37.45 17.08 1.36
C ALA A 990 -35.92 16.86 1.48
N PHE A 991 -35.45 16.35 2.63
CA PHE A 991 -34.04 16.12 2.96
C PHE A 991 -33.31 15.14 2.03
N VAL A 992 -33.95 14.04 1.63
CA VAL A 992 -33.37 13.06 0.69
C VAL A 992 -33.25 13.63 -0.73
N ASN A 993 -34.01 14.66 -1.08
CA ASN A 993 -33.95 15.36 -2.36
C ASN A 993 -33.23 16.71 -2.27
N ASP A 994 -32.53 17.00 -1.15
CA ASP A 994 -31.79 18.25 -0.99
C ASP A 994 -30.47 18.21 -1.81
N PRO A 995 -30.25 19.15 -2.75
CA PRO A 995 -29.03 19.17 -3.57
C PRO A 995 -27.74 19.45 -2.80
N LYS A 996 -27.78 20.06 -1.60
CA LYS A 996 -26.60 20.24 -0.73
C LYS A 996 -26.23 18.92 -0.08
N GLU A 997 -27.20 18.30 0.60
CA GLU A 997 -27.00 17.09 1.40
C GLU A 997 -26.57 15.90 0.55
N THR A 998 -27.12 15.77 -0.66
CA THR A 998 -26.73 14.74 -1.63
C THR A 998 -25.36 15.00 -2.26
N ALA A 999 -25.00 16.27 -2.52
CA ALA A 999 -23.70 16.64 -3.06
C ALA A 999 -22.54 16.43 -2.05
N GLU A 1000 -22.72 16.85 -0.79
CA GLU A 1000 -21.76 16.58 0.29
C GLU A 1000 -21.54 15.08 0.48
N ASN A 1001 -22.63 14.28 0.47
CA ASN A 1001 -22.53 12.83 0.59
C ASN A 1001 -21.80 12.20 -0.62
N LEU A 1002 -22.01 12.73 -1.83
CA LEU A 1002 -21.33 12.25 -3.05
C LEU A 1002 -19.84 12.58 -3.06
N MET A 1003 -19.45 13.80 -2.68
CA MET A 1003 -18.04 14.21 -2.57
C MET A 1003 -17.24 13.25 -1.68
N ILE A 1004 -17.77 12.93 -0.50
CA ILE A 1004 -17.09 12.03 0.43
C ILE A 1004 -17.15 10.56 -0.03
N ALA A 1005 -18.23 10.14 -0.71
CA ALA A 1005 -18.32 8.80 -1.28
C ALA A 1005 -17.27 8.57 -2.39
N ASP A 1006 -17.11 9.49 -3.33
CA ASP A 1006 -16.12 9.37 -4.42
C ASP A 1006 -14.68 9.49 -3.91
N LEU A 1007 -14.42 10.32 -2.89
CA LEU A 1007 -13.13 10.38 -2.18
C LEU A 1007 -12.79 9.05 -1.52
N ILE A 1008 -13.75 8.42 -0.84
CA ILE A 1008 -13.53 7.13 -0.16
C ILE A 1008 -13.29 6.00 -1.17
N ARG A 1009 -14.03 5.95 -2.28
CA ARG A 1009 -13.79 4.98 -3.36
C ARG A 1009 -12.34 5.06 -3.87
N ALA A 1010 -11.85 6.26 -4.16
CA ALA A 1010 -10.49 6.47 -4.65
C ALA A 1010 -9.41 6.10 -3.62
N ASN A 1011 -9.67 6.33 -2.33
CA ASN A 1011 -8.78 5.89 -1.25
C ASN A 1011 -8.76 4.35 -1.13
N LEU A 1012 -9.90 3.66 -1.21
CA LEU A 1012 -9.94 2.19 -1.16
C LEU A 1012 -9.27 1.54 -2.37
N ILE A 1013 -9.43 2.09 -3.58
CA ILE A 1013 -8.82 1.55 -4.82
C ILE A 1013 -7.29 1.47 -4.71
N GLU A 1014 -6.66 2.39 -3.97
CA GLU A 1014 -5.22 2.45 -3.76
C GLU A 1014 -4.63 1.18 -3.10
N PHE A 1015 -5.44 0.42 -2.36
CA PHE A 1015 -4.96 -0.72 -1.56
C PHE A 1015 -5.89 -1.95 -1.52
N CYS A 1016 -7.09 -1.83 -2.10
CA CYS A 1016 -8.01 -2.94 -2.37
C CYS A 1016 -8.03 -3.35 -3.86
N GLY A 1017 -7.36 -2.58 -4.74
CA GLY A 1017 -7.49 -2.73 -6.19
C GLY A 1017 -8.79 -2.10 -6.74
N ALA A 1018 -8.86 -1.93 -8.04
CA ALA A 1018 -10.00 -1.34 -8.72
C ALA A 1018 -11.15 -2.34 -8.94
N SER A 1019 -10.89 -3.66 -9.07
CA SER A 1019 -11.97 -4.66 -9.24
C SER A 1019 -12.83 -4.86 -7.99
N SER A 1020 -12.25 -4.74 -6.79
CA SER A 1020 -12.95 -5.12 -5.54
C SER A 1020 -13.82 -4.01 -4.94
N VAL A 1021 -13.63 -2.75 -5.38
CA VAL A 1021 -14.24 -1.58 -4.75
C VAL A 1021 -15.64 -1.28 -5.29
N ASP A 1022 -16.66 -1.47 -4.44
CA ASP A 1022 -18.08 -1.28 -4.76
C ASP A 1022 -18.77 -0.30 -3.79
N VAL A 1023 -19.92 0.23 -4.21
CA VAL A 1023 -20.81 1.12 -3.44
C VAL A 1023 -22.19 0.44 -3.26
N PRO A 1024 -22.29 -0.61 -2.42
CA PRO A 1024 -23.55 -1.35 -2.23
C PRO A 1024 -24.70 -0.51 -1.66
N LYS A 1025 -24.40 0.68 -1.09
CA LYS A 1025 -25.40 1.69 -0.73
C LYS A 1025 -24.88 3.10 -1.02
N LEU A 1026 -25.68 3.89 -1.72
CA LEU A 1026 -25.44 5.32 -1.97
C LEU A 1026 -26.67 6.10 -1.48
N PHE A 1027 -26.46 7.19 -0.74
CA PHE A 1027 -27.52 8.04 -0.16
C PHE A 1027 -28.59 7.27 0.66
N ALA A 1028 -28.21 6.18 1.34
CA ALA A 1028 -29.18 5.39 2.10
C ALA A 1028 -29.59 6.09 3.40
N LEU A 1029 -30.88 6.26 3.61
CA LEU A 1029 -31.42 6.87 4.82
C LEU A 1029 -31.37 5.89 6.00
N GLU A 1030 -30.46 6.10 6.94
CA GLU A 1030 -30.44 5.37 8.22
C GLU A 1030 -31.24 6.14 9.30
N THR A 1031 -31.95 5.39 10.15
CA THR A 1031 -32.84 5.94 11.19
C THR A 1031 -32.31 5.59 12.57
N TYR A 1032 -31.90 6.61 13.33
CA TYR A 1032 -31.47 6.47 14.72
C TYR A 1032 -32.59 6.98 15.67
N GLU A 1033 -32.39 6.91 17.00
CA GLU A 1033 -33.48 7.25 17.96
C GLU A 1033 -33.98 8.70 17.78
N ASN A 1034 -33.05 9.64 17.58
CA ASN A 1034 -33.31 11.08 17.61
C ASN A 1034 -33.11 11.81 16.26
N VAL A 1035 -32.47 11.17 15.27
CA VAL A 1035 -32.17 11.75 13.94
C VAL A 1035 -32.32 10.72 12.82
N TYR A 1036 -32.53 11.19 11.59
CA TYR A 1036 -32.25 10.47 10.35
C TYR A 1036 -30.93 11.00 9.76
N SER A 1037 -30.18 10.19 9.04
CA SER A 1037 -28.95 10.62 8.34
C SER A 1037 -28.84 9.95 6.98
N LEU A 1038 -28.19 10.60 6.02
CA LEU A 1038 -27.81 9.96 4.75
C LEU A 1038 -26.45 9.27 4.95
N VAL A 1039 -26.40 8.00 4.61
CA VAL A 1039 -25.24 7.14 4.83
C VAL A 1039 -24.95 6.40 3.52
N SER A 1040 -23.75 6.55 3.01
CA SER A 1040 -23.25 5.69 1.93
C SER A 1040 -22.43 4.55 2.54
N THR A 1041 -22.32 3.42 1.84
CA THR A 1041 -21.50 2.27 2.26
C THR A 1041 -20.64 1.89 1.08
N ILE A 1042 -19.33 1.97 1.27
CA ILE A 1042 -18.31 1.64 0.27
C ILE A 1042 -17.50 0.48 0.84
N THR A 1043 -17.21 -0.51 0.00
CA THR A 1043 -16.52 -1.75 0.37
C THR A 1043 -15.39 -2.07 -0.59
N GLY A 1044 -14.34 -2.76 -0.13
CA GLY A 1044 -13.27 -3.32 -0.97
C GLY A 1044 -12.62 -4.54 -0.29
N GLU A 1045 -11.83 -5.33 -1.02
CA GLU A 1045 -11.01 -6.40 -0.44
C GLU A 1045 -9.52 -6.06 -0.50
N LEU A 1046 -8.84 -6.10 0.66
CA LEU A 1046 -7.41 -5.85 0.80
C LEU A 1046 -6.57 -6.70 -0.17
N ILE A 1047 -5.66 -6.04 -0.89
CA ILE A 1047 -4.57 -6.70 -1.62
C ILE A 1047 -3.75 -7.54 -0.59
N PRO A 1048 -3.34 -8.78 -0.89
CA PRO A 1048 -2.79 -9.71 0.12
C PRO A 1048 -1.53 -9.25 0.87
N SER A 1049 -0.87 -8.21 0.40
CA SER A 1049 0.35 -7.61 0.97
C SER A 1049 0.10 -6.34 1.81
N VAL A 1050 -1.15 -5.94 2.02
CA VAL A 1050 -1.51 -4.73 2.78
C VAL A 1050 -2.04 -5.10 4.16
N GLY A 1051 -1.38 -4.58 5.21
CA GLY A 1051 -1.83 -4.70 6.60
C GLY A 1051 -2.99 -3.76 6.93
N THR A 1052 -3.72 -4.04 8.02
CA THR A 1052 -4.87 -3.20 8.42
C THR A 1052 -4.45 -1.80 8.89
N VAL A 1053 -3.24 -1.61 9.41
CA VAL A 1053 -2.79 -0.28 9.84
C VAL A 1053 -2.44 0.57 8.62
N GLU A 1054 -1.82 -0.03 7.61
CA GLU A 1054 -1.60 0.60 6.30
C GLU A 1054 -2.92 0.98 5.59
N GLY A 1055 -3.93 0.11 5.65
CA GLY A 1055 -5.28 0.41 5.16
C GLY A 1055 -5.98 1.56 5.92
N VAL A 1056 -5.79 1.66 7.25
CA VAL A 1056 -6.20 2.83 8.04
C VAL A 1056 -5.44 4.08 7.59
N ARG A 1057 -4.12 3.99 7.42
CA ARG A 1057 -3.23 5.11 7.06
C ARG A 1057 -3.63 5.74 5.72
N ARG A 1058 -3.81 4.95 4.65
CA ARG A 1058 -4.17 5.46 3.31
C ARG A 1058 -5.52 6.18 3.28
N CYS A 1059 -6.45 5.77 4.15
CA CYS A 1059 -7.73 6.46 4.30
C CYS A 1059 -7.65 7.75 5.15
N PHE A 1060 -6.58 7.98 5.92
CA PHE A 1060 -6.51 8.99 6.98
C PHE A 1060 -6.11 10.40 6.46
N PRO A 1061 -6.60 11.50 7.08
CA PRO A 1061 -7.72 11.57 8.02
C PRO A 1061 -9.08 11.25 7.38
N PRO A 1062 -10.13 11.02 8.20
CA PRO A 1062 -11.49 10.80 7.71
C PRO A 1062 -11.98 11.92 6.79
N GLY A 1063 -12.36 11.58 5.55
CA GLY A 1063 -12.73 12.56 4.53
C GLY A 1063 -13.88 13.48 4.95
N SER A 1064 -14.85 12.96 5.71
CA SER A 1064 -15.97 13.73 6.28
C SER A 1064 -15.54 14.85 7.23
N MET A 1065 -14.32 14.77 7.79
CA MET A 1065 -13.70 15.76 8.67
C MET A 1065 -12.63 16.62 7.98
N THR A 1066 -12.33 16.41 6.70
CA THR A 1066 -11.38 17.25 5.94
C THR A 1066 -12.06 18.08 4.87
N GLY A 1067 -12.86 17.46 4.00
CA GLY A 1067 -13.25 18.04 2.71
C GLY A 1067 -12.42 17.50 1.53
N ALA A 1068 -12.72 17.99 0.32
CA ALA A 1068 -12.24 17.44 -0.95
C ALA A 1068 -11.85 18.56 -1.94
N PRO A 1069 -10.71 18.45 -2.66
CA PRO A 1069 -9.67 17.43 -2.54
C PRO A 1069 -8.90 17.49 -1.20
N LYS A 1070 -8.58 16.33 -0.62
CA LYS A 1070 -8.12 16.14 0.77
C LYS A 1070 -6.88 16.96 1.10
N LEU A 1071 -5.80 16.85 0.32
CA LEU A 1071 -4.54 17.56 0.59
C LEU A 1071 -4.73 19.08 0.61
N ARG A 1072 -5.30 19.63 -0.46
CA ARG A 1072 -5.50 21.08 -0.60
C ARG A 1072 -6.46 21.62 0.47
N SER A 1073 -7.50 20.85 0.80
CA SER A 1073 -8.46 21.21 1.86
C SER A 1073 -7.79 21.24 3.24
N VAL A 1074 -6.94 20.26 3.58
CA VAL A 1074 -6.16 20.27 4.83
C VAL A 1074 -5.17 21.44 4.89
N GLN A 1075 -4.48 21.78 3.78
CA GLN A 1075 -3.60 22.95 3.72
C GLN A 1075 -4.35 24.27 3.99
N ILE A 1076 -5.56 24.42 3.44
CA ILE A 1076 -6.41 25.60 3.68
C ILE A 1076 -6.88 25.65 5.14
N LEU A 1077 -7.33 24.52 5.68
CA LEU A 1077 -7.84 24.43 7.05
C LEU A 1077 -6.75 24.70 8.10
N ASP A 1078 -5.54 24.18 7.93
CA ASP A 1078 -4.39 24.48 8.81
C ASP A 1078 -4.06 26.00 8.84
N GLY A 1079 -4.40 26.74 7.78
CA GLY A 1079 -4.28 28.20 7.71
C GLY A 1079 -5.46 28.99 8.30
N LEU A 1080 -6.60 28.34 8.57
CA LEU A 1080 -7.79 28.95 9.15
C LEU A 1080 -7.94 28.60 10.64
N GLU A 1081 -7.69 27.35 11.01
CA GLU A 1081 -7.87 26.77 12.36
C GLU A 1081 -6.70 27.09 13.32
N THR A 1082 -6.15 28.30 13.19
CA THR A 1082 -4.94 28.75 13.90
C THR A 1082 -5.09 28.90 15.42
N SER A 1083 -6.31 28.79 15.96
CA SER A 1083 -6.63 28.89 17.38
C SER A 1083 -6.29 27.63 18.18
N SER A 1084 -6.46 26.43 17.61
CA SER A 1084 -6.16 25.17 18.29
C SER A 1084 -5.86 24.02 17.32
N ARG A 1085 -4.86 23.18 17.64
CA ARG A 1085 -4.68 21.88 16.97
C ARG A 1085 -5.89 21.00 17.28
N ARG A 1086 -6.38 20.22 16.31
CA ARG A 1086 -7.53 19.30 16.54
C ARG A 1086 -7.14 18.16 17.47
N GLY A 1087 -5.88 17.70 17.42
CA GLY A 1087 -5.36 16.68 18.33
C GLY A 1087 -6.12 15.36 18.20
N ILE A 1088 -6.74 14.88 19.28
CA ILE A 1088 -7.54 13.63 19.23
C ILE A 1088 -8.84 13.81 18.44
N TYR A 1089 -9.47 15.00 18.48
CA TYR A 1089 -10.67 15.30 17.71
C TYR A 1089 -10.40 15.31 16.20
N SER A 1090 -11.38 14.90 15.38
CA SER A 1090 -11.22 14.62 13.94
C SER A 1090 -10.24 13.48 13.58
N GLY A 1091 -9.58 12.86 14.56
CA GLY A 1091 -8.83 11.61 14.38
C GLY A 1091 -9.74 10.39 14.27
N CYS A 1092 -9.20 9.20 14.53
CA CYS A 1092 -9.98 7.97 14.63
C CYS A 1092 -9.67 7.17 15.90
N LEU A 1093 -10.68 6.51 16.45
CA LEU A 1093 -10.62 5.76 17.71
C LEU A 1093 -11.26 4.38 17.55
N GLY A 1094 -10.62 3.33 18.07
CA GLY A 1094 -11.00 1.96 17.77
C GLY A 1094 -10.04 0.88 18.28
N PHE A 1095 -9.97 -0.22 17.53
CA PHE A 1095 -9.08 -1.35 17.83
C PHE A 1095 -8.43 -1.97 16.57
N LEU A 1096 -7.28 -2.61 16.80
CA LEU A 1096 -6.59 -3.52 15.90
C LEU A 1096 -6.51 -4.88 16.61
N SER A 1097 -7.02 -5.96 16.03
CA SER A 1097 -7.09 -7.27 16.69
C SER A 1097 -6.16 -8.31 16.08
N LEU A 1098 -5.74 -9.26 16.91
CA LEU A 1098 -4.86 -10.37 16.54
C LEU A 1098 -5.46 -11.36 15.52
N ASN A 1099 -6.74 -11.21 15.16
CA ASN A 1099 -7.39 -11.94 14.06
C ASN A 1099 -7.46 -11.13 12.75
N ASN A 1100 -6.64 -10.07 12.63
CA ASN A 1100 -6.62 -9.09 11.53
C ASN A 1100 -7.94 -8.34 11.28
N ARG A 1101 -8.91 -8.41 12.21
CA ARG A 1101 -10.03 -7.45 12.22
C ARG A 1101 -9.62 -6.17 12.92
N ALA A 1102 -10.11 -5.05 12.39
CA ALA A 1102 -9.95 -3.74 12.99
C ALA A 1102 -11.23 -2.92 12.79
N VAL A 1103 -11.57 -2.04 13.73
CA VAL A 1103 -12.73 -1.16 13.65
C VAL A 1103 -12.36 0.18 14.25
N PHE A 1104 -12.49 1.25 13.47
CA PHE A 1104 -12.25 2.63 13.90
C PHE A 1104 -13.46 3.52 13.58
N SER A 1105 -13.84 4.32 14.56
CA SER A 1105 -14.81 5.41 14.44
C SER A 1105 -14.11 6.74 14.19
N VAL A 1106 -14.81 7.70 13.59
CA VAL A 1106 -14.37 9.11 13.54
C VAL A 1106 -14.49 9.72 14.93
N VAL A 1107 -13.49 10.46 15.41
CA VAL A 1107 -13.55 11.14 16.73
C VAL A 1107 -14.36 12.44 16.62
N ILE A 1108 -15.68 12.28 16.65
CA ILE A 1108 -16.70 13.33 16.76
C ILE A 1108 -17.61 13.06 17.97
N ARG A 1109 -18.39 14.06 18.41
CA ARG A 1109 -19.28 13.99 19.58
C ARG A 1109 -18.59 13.38 20.81
N THR A 1110 -17.34 13.80 21.03
CA THR A 1110 -16.42 13.22 22.01
C THR A 1110 -15.91 14.32 22.92
N LEU A 1111 -16.01 14.10 24.23
CA LEU A 1111 -15.36 14.94 25.25
C LEU A 1111 -14.01 14.32 25.60
N ILE A 1112 -12.95 15.11 25.52
CA ILE A 1112 -11.58 14.71 25.85
C ILE A 1112 -11.19 15.44 27.13
N ALA A 1113 -10.75 14.71 28.15
CA ALA A 1113 -10.02 15.29 29.28
C ALA A 1113 -8.52 15.00 29.10
N HIS A 1114 -7.68 16.03 29.19
CA HIS A 1114 -6.23 15.90 29.25
C HIS A 1114 -5.67 16.84 30.33
N ARG A 1115 -5.10 16.27 31.40
CA ARG A 1115 -4.64 17.02 32.58
C ARG A 1115 -5.76 17.92 33.13
N ASP A 1116 -5.49 19.22 33.28
CA ASP A 1116 -6.39 20.25 33.78
C ASP A 1116 -7.40 20.79 32.73
N GLN A 1117 -7.51 20.22 31.52
CA GLN A 1117 -8.41 20.71 30.47
C GLN A 1117 -9.40 19.67 29.95
N LEU A 1118 -10.63 20.12 29.68
CA LEU A 1118 -11.64 19.39 28.90
C LEU A 1118 -11.84 20.09 27.55
N THR A 1119 -11.81 19.34 26.45
CA THR A 1119 -12.13 19.84 25.11
C THR A 1119 -13.24 19.04 24.44
N TYR A 1120 -14.03 19.71 23.61
CA TYR A 1120 -15.07 19.14 22.77
C TYR A 1120 -15.05 19.84 21.40
N GLY A 1121 -14.70 19.10 20.35
CA GLY A 1121 -14.65 19.65 18.99
C GLY A 1121 -16.03 19.77 18.34
N ALA A 1122 -16.20 20.83 17.55
CA ALA A 1122 -17.39 21.07 16.74
C ALA A 1122 -17.00 21.69 15.38
N GLY A 1123 -17.90 21.62 14.39
CA GLY A 1123 -17.63 22.11 13.04
C GLY A 1123 -18.71 21.74 12.04
N GLY A 1124 -18.60 22.27 10.83
CA GLY A 1124 -19.53 22.07 9.70
C GLY A 1124 -18.78 21.73 8.40
N ALA A 1125 -19.53 21.34 7.38
CA ALA A 1125 -19.03 21.19 6.01
C ALA A 1125 -19.37 22.47 5.25
N ILE A 1126 -18.37 23.27 4.90
CA ILE A 1126 -18.59 24.50 4.15
C ILE A 1126 -18.53 24.17 2.66
N THR A 1127 -19.66 24.34 1.98
CA THR A 1127 -19.77 24.27 0.52
C THR A 1127 -20.13 25.64 -0.04
N TRP A 1128 -20.18 25.77 -1.37
CA TRP A 1128 -20.73 26.98 -2.01
C TRP A 1128 -22.18 27.29 -1.59
N LEU A 1129 -22.98 26.27 -1.25
CA LEU A 1129 -24.39 26.40 -0.87
C LEU A 1129 -24.62 26.68 0.63
N SER A 1130 -23.57 26.78 1.44
CA SER A 1130 -23.66 27.03 2.89
C SER A 1130 -24.11 28.46 3.24
N ASP A 1131 -25.12 28.63 4.10
CA ASP A 1131 -25.42 29.93 4.71
C ASP A 1131 -24.50 30.22 5.91
N VAL A 1132 -23.89 31.39 5.92
CA VAL A 1132 -22.91 31.83 6.92
C VAL A 1132 -23.49 31.90 8.34
N ASN A 1133 -24.81 32.07 8.50
CA ASN A 1133 -25.44 32.04 9.82
C ASN A 1133 -25.89 30.63 10.20
N GLY A 1134 -26.48 29.88 9.26
CA GLY A 1134 -26.89 28.49 9.43
C GLY A 1134 -25.76 27.57 9.87
N GLU A 1135 -24.59 27.65 9.25
CA GLU A 1135 -23.42 26.82 9.63
C GLU A 1135 -22.91 27.16 11.05
N TRP A 1136 -22.91 28.43 11.46
CA TRP A 1136 -22.59 28.82 12.84
C TRP A 1136 -23.63 28.30 13.84
N ASP A 1137 -24.91 28.46 13.54
CA ASP A 1137 -25.99 27.94 14.38
C ASP A 1137 -25.96 26.41 14.44
N GLU A 1138 -25.51 25.72 13.39
CA GLU A 1138 -25.28 24.27 13.39
C GLU A 1138 -24.13 23.86 14.31
N VAL A 1139 -22.98 24.56 14.29
CA VAL A 1139 -21.88 24.35 15.25
C VAL A 1139 -22.39 24.45 16.70
N VAL A 1140 -23.18 25.49 16.99
CA VAL A 1140 -23.76 25.69 18.32
C VAL A 1140 -24.81 24.62 18.66
N VAL A 1141 -25.61 24.15 17.70
CA VAL A 1141 -26.58 23.06 17.89
C VAL A 1141 -25.88 21.71 18.10
N LYS A 1142 -24.83 21.41 17.34
CA LYS A 1142 -23.95 20.24 17.51
C LYS A 1142 -23.34 20.22 18.91
N ALA A 1143 -22.80 21.34 19.38
CA ALA A 1143 -22.28 21.47 20.74
C ALA A 1143 -23.36 21.29 21.82
N ARG A 1144 -24.49 21.99 21.70
CA ARG A 1144 -25.63 21.87 22.64
C ARG A 1144 -26.26 20.47 22.68
N SER A 1145 -26.06 19.62 21.67
CA SER A 1145 -26.54 18.23 21.69
C SER A 1145 -25.84 17.34 22.75
N VAL A 1146 -24.60 17.68 23.11
CA VAL A 1146 -23.81 16.97 24.14
C VAL A 1146 -23.63 17.82 25.39
N LEU A 1147 -23.24 19.09 25.23
CA LEU A 1147 -22.93 20.01 26.33
C LEU A 1147 -24.18 20.71 26.93
N LYS A 1148 -25.34 20.68 26.25
CA LYS A 1148 -26.57 21.37 26.64
C LYS A 1148 -26.33 22.86 26.93
N ASP A 1149 -26.89 23.38 28.03
CA ASP A 1149 -26.84 24.78 28.46
C ASP A 1149 -25.47 25.23 28.98
N ARG A 1150 -24.46 24.33 29.00
CA ARG A 1150 -23.07 24.62 29.39
C ARG A 1150 -22.25 25.29 28.28
N VAL A 1151 -22.78 25.35 27.05
CA VAL A 1151 -22.23 26.21 26.00
C VAL A 1151 -22.43 27.66 26.44
N ALA A 1152 -21.34 28.37 26.74
CA ALA A 1152 -21.42 29.76 27.18
C ALA A 1152 -22.24 30.60 26.19
N LYS A 1153 -23.11 31.48 26.71
CA LYS A 1153 -23.80 32.46 25.87
C LYS A 1153 -22.76 33.46 25.38
N SER A 1154 -22.54 33.49 24.06
CA SER A 1154 -21.77 34.56 23.41
C SER A 1154 -22.37 35.91 23.81
N GLY A 1155 -21.54 36.75 24.44
CA GLY A 1155 -21.88 38.13 24.78
C GLY A 1155 -21.68 39.10 23.62
#